data_AF-A0A1I7BG43-F1
#
_entry.id   AF-A0A1I7BG43-F1
#
_cell.length_a   1.000
_cell.length_b   1.000
_cell.length_c   1.000
_cell.angle_alpha   90.00
_cell.angle_beta   90.00
_cell.angle_gamma   90.00
#
_symmetry.space_group_name_H-M   'P 1'
#
loop_
_entity.id
_entity.type
_entity.pdbx_description
1 polymer ?
#
loop_
_entity_poly.entity_id
_entity_poly.type
_entity_poly.pdbx_seq_one_letter_code
_entity_poly.pdbx_strand_id
1 'polypeptide(L)'
;MNKLSQFYKFDGYILLYSLFMSLYIMYLCTSGLDFSMTSLNELYIGEATKHAVNIGARSSIIYKSLFVFLPSFLLSYYLYSRFLRERINRNLIFLSTVGSLQILITALDIDNTKTIHLFFYVFLFISFLLSIPLNQTIKEKLAGKRLAAYNVVLCLLIIYTFQFLFPSHTWINQNTSITFISLFILFCCFPLIFGRQGYGKFQPYFISIAASPILVFLAIEFDVNDVFSFGYKKIFFTLFLTSILLLLLLKKFLKFNFPQTDTGLKYFLIPALLLFFVMSLRYTPFISTLPEFFELANPANALMNIFNYKEIPFLDFMSSHMFSEQGYGILFTLFNGYSADVSFYTYVFFNDIIGILVLYYFLNKAFNKPIYSLAFILTFPFLYYFVYPPIFLGILALFQIIKVVDKQSVKNYFFFFFLLFILILWRLDTGVATLFTSLVFLPLFIFIKRAKVIYRNLIFALLYFLGMLTILVLAAVLLRSGEYVFNNFLSALHYVKGSQAHGYAQIKNIEQHQYYIYHIFFPIIAAVASIVSVFKLRLEKNRYLLFSLFTFLLYFANIQRGLVRHGFAEQKEFYLISVFYLALTLFLIGIINKKNIKEILFYSLGFVLVLFTKFFNFHPQQTDLERSLSNSTFYQLPSLFAQQPTTRVIGQEEFAQKHYAQLKSFFDSNLSEEQSFIDFSNTPMLYFYTERKSPGYFNQNLQNTIDDKTQLHLLQELTTKEYPYVIYGHVPRNWFDKTDGIDNTIRYYLLSEYIHTNYVPRGIVQGYSIWVAKSSVEKKSKLPKDTLVDAPQNYDYGYMAGLIGTYYSLHPADYLTSSDLKSDELDDRSTRIILDEQQSNHSSVYLELNFQNASNEQHFRIEMKDSSQQNIGSFLFKTRTDIGNRYLLRLSNHYLWHSREVSEIIVKSEQNFTLEQVRLLKDSRIEDKTTTSHR
;
A
#
# COMPACT_ATOMS: atom_id res chain seq x y z
N MET A 1 -16.37 -40.66 -27.50
CA MET A 1 -16.12 -39.20 -27.59
C MET A 1 -17.34 -38.38 -28.02
N ASN A 2 -18.19 -38.82 -28.97
CA ASN A 2 -19.38 -38.05 -29.38
C ASN A 2 -20.47 -37.87 -28.30
N LYS A 3 -20.66 -38.82 -27.38
CA LYS A 3 -21.63 -38.67 -26.25
C LYS A 3 -21.21 -37.66 -25.17
N LEU A 4 -19.91 -37.40 -25.00
CA LEU A 4 -19.42 -36.37 -24.07
C LEU A 4 -19.56 -34.95 -24.63
N SER A 5 -19.59 -34.79 -25.96
CA SER A 5 -19.77 -33.48 -26.60
C SER A 5 -21.18 -32.88 -26.40
N GLN A 6 -22.21 -33.72 -26.18
CA GLN A 6 -23.57 -33.27 -25.87
C GLN A 6 -23.75 -32.76 -24.43
N PHE A 7 -22.84 -33.10 -23.51
CA PHE A 7 -22.87 -32.61 -22.12
C PHE A 7 -22.35 -31.17 -21.95
N TYR A 8 -21.67 -30.60 -22.95
CA TYR A 8 -20.98 -29.29 -22.84
C TYR A 8 -21.64 -28.12 -23.59
N LYS A 9 -22.92 -28.21 -23.97
CA LYS A 9 -23.69 -26.99 -24.31
C LYS A 9 -23.98 -26.25 -23.01
N PHE A 10 -23.09 -25.30 -22.68
CA PHE A 10 -23.25 -24.35 -21.58
C PHE A 10 -24.55 -23.58 -21.78
N ASP A 11 -25.53 -23.83 -20.92
CA ASP A 11 -26.83 -23.18 -20.99
C ASP A 11 -26.82 -21.97 -20.04
N GLY A 12 -26.93 -20.76 -20.62
CA GLY A 12 -26.89 -19.51 -19.86
C GLY A 12 -28.00 -19.40 -18.82
N TYR A 13 -29.09 -20.15 -18.95
CA TYR A 13 -30.22 -20.12 -18.04
C TYR A 13 -29.98 -20.95 -16.77
N ILE A 14 -29.36 -22.13 -16.92
CA ILE A 14 -28.94 -22.98 -15.80
C ILE A 14 -27.90 -22.25 -14.93
N LEU A 15 -27.04 -21.44 -15.55
CA LEU A 15 -26.07 -20.60 -14.86
C LEU A 15 -26.74 -19.57 -13.92
N LEU A 16 -27.80 -18.90 -14.38
CA LEU A 16 -28.51 -17.87 -13.60
C LEU A 16 -29.27 -18.46 -12.41
N TYR A 17 -29.92 -19.62 -12.57
CA TYR A 17 -30.58 -20.31 -11.46
C TYR A 17 -29.58 -20.81 -10.40
N SER A 18 -28.45 -21.32 -10.87
CA SER A 18 -27.36 -21.78 -9.98
C SER A 18 -26.75 -20.61 -9.22
N LEU A 19 -26.58 -19.46 -9.87
CA LEU A 19 -26.09 -18.25 -9.24
C LEU A 19 -27.04 -17.74 -8.16
N PHE A 20 -28.35 -17.68 -8.44
CA PHE A 20 -29.38 -17.27 -7.47
C PHE A 20 -29.40 -18.16 -6.23
N MET A 21 -29.44 -19.48 -6.41
CA MET A 21 -29.46 -20.43 -5.28
C MET A 21 -28.17 -20.39 -4.47
N SER A 22 -27.01 -20.26 -5.11
CA SER A 22 -25.74 -20.15 -4.39
C SER A 22 -25.61 -18.87 -3.59
N LEU A 23 -26.11 -17.75 -4.12
CA LEU A 23 -26.15 -16.48 -3.39
C LEU A 23 -27.09 -16.57 -2.18
N TYR A 24 -28.25 -17.22 -2.33
CA TYR A 24 -29.20 -17.43 -1.23
C TYR A 24 -28.66 -18.37 -0.15
N ILE A 25 -28.03 -19.49 -0.53
CA ILE A 25 -27.39 -20.42 0.41
C ILE A 25 -26.26 -19.72 1.17
N MET A 26 -25.45 -18.92 0.47
CA MET A 26 -24.37 -18.18 1.11
C MET A 26 -24.90 -17.11 2.08
N TYR A 27 -26.00 -16.43 1.76
CA TYR A 27 -26.68 -15.51 2.68
C TYR A 27 -27.09 -16.21 3.97
N LEU A 28 -27.70 -17.40 3.88
CA LEU A 28 -28.11 -18.21 5.04
C LEU A 28 -26.90 -18.74 5.84
N CYS A 29 -25.78 -19.06 5.19
CA CYS A 29 -24.59 -19.59 5.86
C CYS A 29 -23.68 -18.51 6.48
N THR A 30 -23.94 -17.23 6.23
CA THR A 30 -23.09 -16.11 6.72
C THR A 30 -23.77 -15.24 7.78
N SER A 31 -25.07 -15.44 8.04
CA SER A 31 -25.79 -14.80 9.16
C SER A 31 -25.49 -15.53 10.48
N GLY A 32 -24.66 -14.94 11.32
CA GLY A 32 -24.32 -15.49 12.65
C GLY A 32 -22.82 -15.58 12.96
N LEU A 33 -21.99 -14.75 12.32
CA LEU A 33 -20.55 -14.75 12.54
C LEU A 33 -20.19 -13.96 13.80
N ASP A 34 -19.56 -14.63 14.77
CA ASP A 34 -18.90 -14.01 15.91
C ASP A 34 -17.41 -13.73 15.55
N PHE A 35 -16.94 -12.53 15.86
CA PHE A 35 -15.56 -12.08 15.63
C PHE A 35 -14.77 -11.91 16.93
N SER A 36 -15.34 -12.38 18.05
CA SER A 36 -14.70 -12.39 19.36
C SER A 36 -13.39 -13.20 19.31
N MET A 37 -12.33 -12.62 19.86
CA MET A 37 -11.07 -13.29 20.11
C MET A 37 -11.10 -13.82 21.55
N THR A 38 -11.00 -15.14 21.74
CA THR A 38 -10.95 -15.77 23.07
C THR A 38 -9.53 -16.08 23.53
N SER A 39 -8.57 -16.20 22.61
CA SER A 39 -7.15 -16.42 22.91
C SER A 39 -6.20 -15.80 21.87
N LEU A 40 -4.94 -15.62 22.26
CA LEU A 40 -3.84 -15.18 21.39
C LEU A 40 -2.95 -16.37 21.03
N ASN A 41 -2.57 -16.50 19.75
CA ASN A 41 -1.53 -17.45 19.33
C ASN A 41 -0.13 -16.86 19.49
N GLU A 42 0.00 -15.54 19.35
CA GLU A 42 1.22 -14.76 19.52
C GLU A 42 0.83 -13.44 20.20
N LEU A 43 1.74 -12.87 21.01
CA LEU A 43 1.48 -11.69 21.82
C LEU A 43 1.58 -10.40 20.99
N TYR A 44 0.52 -10.08 20.24
CA TYR A 44 0.41 -8.81 19.51
C TYR A 44 -0.42 -7.80 20.29
N ILE A 45 0.21 -6.69 20.69
CA ILE A 45 -0.47 -5.59 21.39
C ILE A 45 -0.87 -4.52 20.36
N GLY A 46 -2.16 -4.42 20.07
CA GLY A 46 -2.72 -3.47 19.11
C GLY A 46 -4.20 -3.19 19.40
N GLU A 47 -4.79 -2.29 18.62
CA GLU A 47 -6.19 -1.87 18.82
C GLU A 47 -7.16 -3.07 18.74
N ALA A 48 -7.01 -3.93 17.73
CA ALA A 48 -7.83 -5.13 17.60
C ALA A 48 -7.74 -6.05 18.83
N THR A 49 -6.55 -6.19 19.45
CA THR A 49 -6.36 -6.96 20.68
C THR A 49 -7.02 -6.29 21.87
N LYS A 50 -6.94 -4.95 21.98
CA LYS A 50 -7.62 -4.17 23.03
C LYS A 50 -9.12 -4.37 23.06
N HIS A 51 -9.72 -4.55 21.89
CA HIS A 51 -11.15 -4.81 21.75
C HIS A 51 -11.49 -6.31 21.59
N ALA A 52 -10.51 -7.20 21.76
CA ALA A 52 -10.66 -8.65 21.64
C ALA A 52 -11.34 -9.09 20.32
N VAL A 53 -10.79 -8.61 19.20
CA VAL A 53 -11.23 -8.87 17.83
C VAL A 53 -10.15 -9.65 17.06
N ASN A 54 -10.51 -10.80 16.48
CA ASN A 54 -9.59 -11.63 15.70
C ASN A 54 -9.54 -11.22 14.22
N ILE A 55 -8.44 -10.58 13.79
CA ILE A 55 -8.25 -10.15 12.40
C ILE A 55 -8.00 -11.33 11.45
N GLY A 56 -7.29 -12.36 11.91
CA GLY A 56 -7.05 -13.59 11.13
C GLY A 56 -8.32 -14.39 10.83
N ALA A 57 -9.30 -14.38 11.74
CA ALA A 57 -10.61 -15.01 11.54
C ALA A 57 -11.40 -14.32 10.41
N ARG A 58 -11.26 -12.99 10.25
CA ARG A 58 -11.94 -12.20 9.21
C ARG A 58 -11.49 -12.58 7.79
N SER A 59 -10.20 -12.81 7.57
CA SER A 59 -9.68 -13.25 6.26
C SER A 59 -10.12 -14.68 5.93
N SER A 60 -10.20 -15.56 6.94
CA SER A 60 -10.68 -16.93 6.78
C SER A 60 -12.14 -17.01 6.30
N ILE A 61 -12.97 -16.01 6.61
CA ILE A 61 -14.38 -15.95 6.19
C ILE A 61 -14.51 -15.66 4.70
N ILE A 62 -13.71 -14.75 4.12
CA ILE A 62 -13.72 -14.53 2.66
C ILE A 62 -13.39 -15.84 1.94
N TYR A 63 -12.39 -16.57 2.44
CA TYR A 63 -12.04 -17.87 1.89
C TYR A 63 -13.15 -18.92 2.14
N LYS A 64 -13.75 -18.99 3.34
CA LYS A 64 -14.88 -19.90 3.64
C LYS A 64 -16.12 -19.60 2.79
N SER A 65 -16.47 -18.34 2.58
CA SER A 65 -17.57 -17.91 1.71
C SER A 65 -17.31 -18.31 0.26
N LEU A 66 -16.07 -18.17 -0.24
CA LEU A 66 -15.67 -18.69 -1.54
C LEU A 66 -15.74 -20.23 -1.61
N PHE A 67 -15.36 -20.93 -0.54
CA PHE A 67 -15.41 -22.39 -0.41
C PHE A 67 -16.83 -22.96 -0.22
N VAL A 68 -17.82 -22.17 0.20
CA VAL A 68 -19.25 -22.56 0.25
C VAL A 68 -19.95 -22.19 -1.05
N PHE A 69 -19.62 -21.03 -1.62
CA PHE A 69 -20.16 -20.57 -2.88
C PHE A 69 -19.79 -21.51 -4.05
N LEU A 70 -18.52 -21.92 -4.14
CA LEU A 70 -18.05 -22.72 -5.28
C LEU A 70 -18.72 -24.11 -5.36
N PRO A 71 -18.81 -24.92 -4.29
CA PRO A 71 -19.50 -26.21 -4.31
C PRO A 71 -21.01 -26.06 -4.45
N SER A 72 -21.64 -25.07 -3.79
CA SER A 72 -23.08 -24.84 -3.95
C SER A 72 -23.43 -24.45 -5.38
N PHE A 73 -22.58 -23.66 -6.04
CA PHE A 73 -22.77 -23.26 -7.44
C PHE A 73 -22.58 -24.44 -8.38
N LEU A 74 -21.52 -25.23 -8.20
CA LEU A 74 -21.28 -26.43 -9.01
C LEU A 74 -22.36 -27.50 -8.82
N LEU A 75 -22.84 -27.68 -7.59
CA LEU A 75 -23.93 -28.62 -7.26
C LEU A 75 -25.27 -28.14 -7.84
N SER A 76 -25.62 -26.86 -7.65
CA SER A 76 -26.83 -26.27 -8.22
C SER A 76 -26.79 -26.34 -9.75
N TYR A 77 -25.64 -26.02 -10.36
CA TYR A 77 -25.44 -26.12 -11.81
C TYR A 77 -25.58 -27.56 -12.29
N TYR A 78 -24.99 -28.52 -11.59
CA TYR A 78 -25.12 -29.94 -11.90
C TYR A 78 -26.58 -30.40 -11.82
N LEU A 79 -27.28 -30.11 -10.72
CA LEU A 79 -28.69 -30.49 -10.52
C LEU A 79 -29.59 -29.84 -11.58
N TYR A 80 -29.49 -28.53 -11.79
CA TYR A 80 -30.29 -27.83 -12.78
C TYR A 80 -29.97 -28.25 -14.22
N SER A 81 -28.72 -28.58 -14.54
CA SER A 81 -28.34 -29.13 -15.85
C SER A 81 -28.94 -30.51 -16.13
N ARG A 82 -29.21 -31.29 -15.07
CA ARG A 82 -29.75 -32.65 -15.16
C ARG A 82 -31.29 -32.67 -15.19
N PHE A 83 -31.95 -31.76 -14.46
CA PHE A 83 -33.39 -31.81 -14.26
C PHE A 83 -34.21 -30.76 -15.06
N LEU A 84 -33.62 -29.63 -15.47
CA LEU A 84 -34.37 -28.53 -16.11
C LEU A 84 -34.10 -28.33 -17.61
N ARG A 85 -33.24 -29.16 -18.22
CA ARG A 85 -32.74 -28.97 -19.60
C ARG A 85 -33.84 -28.98 -20.68
N GLU A 86 -34.98 -29.62 -20.42
CA GLU A 86 -36.07 -29.76 -21.40
C GLU A 86 -37.28 -28.85 -21.15
N ARG A 87 -37.28 -27.99 -20.11
CA ARG A 87 -38.44 -27.16 -19.73
C ARG A 87 -38.06 -25.73 -19.33
N ILE A 88 -37.27 -25.04 -20.14
CA ILE A 88 -36.84 -23.66 -19.87
C ILE A 88 -37.90 -22.67 -20.39
N ASN A 89 -38.58 -21.98 -19.47
CA ASN A 89 -39.58 -20.94 -19.75
C ASN A 89 -38.94 -19.54 -19.68
N ARG A 90 -39.13 -18.72 -20.74
CA ARG A 90 -38.64 -17.32 -20.83
C ARG A 90 -39.11 -16.43 -19.67
N ASN A 91 -40.24 -16.73 -19.06
CA ASN A 91 -40.79 -15.97 -17.94
C ASN A 91 -40.04 -16.19 -16.63
N LEU A 92 -39.47 -17.39 -16.41
CA LEU A 92 -38.64 -17.68 -15.24
C LEU A 92 -37.28 -16.97 -15.31
N ILE A 93 -36.72 -16.82 -16.51
CA ILE A 93 -35.46 -16.11 -16.74
C ILE A 93 -35.61 -14.61 -16.44
N PHE A 94 -36.73 -14.02 -16.85
CA PHE A 94 -37.08 -12.65 -16.53
C PHE A 94 -37.31 -12.48 -15.01
N LEU A 95 -38.07 -13.38 -14.38
CA LEU A 95 -38.33 -13.36 -12.93
C LEU A 95 -37.08 -13.59 -12.08
N SER A 96 -36.13 -14.43 -12.49
CA SER A 96 -34.86 -14.61 -11.76
C SER A 96 -33.91 -13.44 -11.93
N THR A 97 -33.92 -12.80 -13.11
CA THR A 97 -33.11 -11.60 -13.38
C THR A 97 -33.67 -10.40 -12.61
N VAL A 98 -34.99 -10.20 -12.65
CA VAL A 98 -35.69 -9.14 -11.91
C VAL A 98 -35.68 -9.41 -10.41
N GLY A 99 -35.86 -10.66 -9.97
CA GLY A 99 -35.80 -11.06 -8.56
C GLY A 99 -34.41 -10.92 -7.94
N SER A 100 -33.34 -11.25 -8.68
CA SER A 100 -31.96 -11.00 -8.22
C SER A 100 -31.65 -9.50 -8.15
N LEU A 101 -32.16 -8.72 -9.11
CA LEU A 101 -32.01 -7.26 -9.13
C LEU A 101 -32.85 -6.56 -8.04
N GLN A 102 -34.05 -7.04 -7.72
CA GLN A 102 -34.90 -6.45 -6.67
C GLN A 102 -34.49 -6.88 -5.25
N ILE A 103 -33.99 -8.10 -5.03
CA ILE A 103 -33.40 -8.50 -3.74
C ILE A 103 -32.16 -7.64 -3.42
N LEU A 104 -31.36 -7.30 -4.43
CA LEU A 104 -30.24 -6.35 -4.31
C LEU A 104 -30.69 -4.90 -4.02
N ILE A 105 -31.90 -4.51 -4.45
CA ILE A 105 -32.44 -3.15 -4.29
C ILE A 105 -33.14 -2.98 -2.92
N THR A 106 -33.81 -4.03 -2.40
CA THR A 106 -34.44 -4.02 -1.07
C THR A 106 -33.43 -4.19 0.06
N ALA A 107 -32.31 -4.90 -0.16
CA ALA A 107 -31.17 -4.90 0.77
C ALA A 107 -30.47 -3.53 0.90
N LEU A 108 -30.87 -2.55 0.09
CA LEU A 108 -30.36 -1.17 0.06
C LEU A 108 -31.43 -0.13 0.41
N ASP A 109 -32.64 -0.55 0.81
CA ASP A 109 -33.75 0.28 1.34
C ASP A 109 -34.27 1.43 0.44
N ILE A 110 -34.44 1.19 -0.89
CA ILE A 110 -34.79 2.24 -1.89
C ILE A 110 -36.07 1.91 -2.70
N ASP A 111 -37.00 2.88 -2.84
CA ASP A 111 -38.19 2.85 -3.73
C ASP A 111 -37.91 3.52 -5.10
N ASN A 112 -38.39 2.94 -6.23
CA ASN A 112 -37.85 3.28 -7.56
C ASN A 112 -38.76 3.13 -8.81
N THR A 113 -40.06 3.41 -8.70
CA THR A 113 -41.04 3.23 -9.79
C THR A 113 -40.96 4.24 -10.95
N LYS A 114 -40.47 5.46 -10.74
CA LYS A 114 -40.42 6.50 -11.79
C LYS A 114 -39.19 6.41 -12.71
N THR A 115 -38.16 5.70 -12.27
CA THR A 115 -36.86 5.59 -12.93
C THR A 115 -36.89 4.67 -14.16
N ILE A 116 -37.75 3.65 -14.15
CA ILE A 116 -37.92 2.69 -15.27
C ILE A 116 -38.52 3.35 -16.52
N HIS A 117 -39.43 4.31 -16.33
CA HIS A 117 -40.09 5.01 -17.44
C HIS A 117 -39.16 6.02 -18.14
N LEU A 118 -38.22 6.62 -17.41
CA LEU A 118 -37.24 7.57 -17.96
C LEU A 118 -36.21 6.89 -18.89
N PHE A 119 -35.79 5.65 -18.57
CA PHE A 119 -34.83 4.88 -19.37
C PHE A 119 -35.35 4.43 -20.74
N PHE A 120 -36.67 4.31 -20.90
CA PHE A 120 -37.31 3.94 -22.16
C PHE A 120 -37.41 5.12 -23.15
N TYR A 121 -37.66 6.34 -22.67
CA TYR A 121 -37.81 7.52 -23.52
C TYR A 121 -36.47 8.12 -24.00
N VAL A 122 -35.40 8.00 -23.20
CA VAL A 122 -34.03 8.40 -23.60
C VAL A 122 -33.47 7.48 -24.71
N PHE A 123 -33.86 6.21 -24.70
CA PHE A 123 -33.46 5.22 -25.71
C PHE A 123 -34.07 5.49 -27.11
N LEU A 124 -35.31 5.96 -27.17
CA LEU A 124 -36.00 6.33 -28.42
C LEU A 124 -35.49 7.66 -29.02
N PHE A 125 -35.07 8.62 -28.18
CA PHE A 125 -34.55 9.93 -28.63
C PHE A 125 -33.13 9.86 -29.22
N ILE A 126 -32.24 9.04 -28.63
CA ILE A 126 -30.86 8.83 -29.13
C ILE A 126 -30.85 8.07 -30.47
N SER A 127 -31.82 7.18 -30.68
CA SER A 127 -31.98 6.41 -31.93
C SER A 127 -32.40 7.28 -33.12
N PHE A 128 -33.03 8.42 -32.87
CA PHE A 128 -33.47 9.39 -33.88
C PHE A 128 -32.35 10.35 -34.32
N LEU A 129 -31.48 10.80 -33.41
CA LEU A 129 -30.36 11.72 -33.71
C LEU A 129 -29.22 11.10 -34.54
N LEU A 130 -29.13 9.76 -34.58
CA LEU A 130 -28.11 9.01 -35.33
C LEU A 130 -28.44 8.82 -36.83
N SER A 131 -29.57 9.36 -37.31
CA SER A 131 -30.13 9.10 -38.64
C SER A 131 -29.77 10.12 -39.74
N ILE A 132 -28.98 11.16 -39.45
CA ILE A 132 -28.64 12.21 -40.44
C ILE A 132 -27.35 11.85 -41.21
N PRO A 133 -27.39 11.63 -42.53
CA PRO A 133 -26.24 11.19 -43.31
C PRO A 133 -25.41 12.38 -43.79
N LEU A 134 -24.14 12.44 -43.37
CA LEU A 134 -23.13 13.35 -43.94
C LEU A 134 -22.18 12.59 -44.84
N ASN A 135 -22.09 13.08 -46.09
CA ASN A 135 -21.42 12.54 -47.26
C ASN A 135 -20.01 11.96 -46.98
N GLN A 136 -19.83 10.68 -47.35
CA GLN A 136 -18.77 9.78 -46.90
C GLN A 136 -17.47 9.91 -47.70
N THR A 137 -17.56 10.51 -48.89
CA THR A 137 -16.46 10.56 -49.88
C THR A 137 -15.44 11.67 -49.61
N ILE A 138 -15.80 12.69 -48.82
CA ILE A 138 -14.88 13.76 -48.36
C ILE A 138 -14.23 13.38 -47.01
N LYS A 139 -14.92 12.59 -46.17
CA LYS A 139 -14.42 12.08 -44.87
C LYS A 139 -13.24 11.10 -44.99
N GLU A 140 -13.25 10.24 -46.01
CA GLU A 140 -12.15 9.27 -46.22
C GLU A 140 -10.88 9.90 -46.82
N LYS A 141 -11.00 11.07 -47.44
CA LYS A 141 -9.86 11.78 -48.04
C LYS A 141 -9.13 12.71 -47.05
N LEU A 142 -9.83 13.29 -46.07
CA LEU A 142 -9.24 14.18 -45.04
C LEU A 142 -8.85 13.49 -43.72
N ALA A 143 -9.46 12.34 -43.36
CA ALA A 143 -9.33 11.70 -42.04
C ALA A 143 -8.86 10.24 -42.10
N GLY A 144 -7.72 9.96 -42.72
CA GLY A 144 -7.08 8.65 -42.61
C GLY A 144 -6.83 8.33 -41.12
N LYS A 145 -7.54 7.33 -40.55
CA LYS A 145 -7.55 7.03 -39.10
C LYS A 145 -6.14 6.97 -38.46
N ARG A 146 -5.13 6.50 -39.23
CA ARG A 146 -3.73 6.40 -38.80
C ARG A 146 -3.01 7.74 -38.75
N LEU A 147 -3.24 8.58 -39.76
CA LEU A 147 -2.64 9.89 -39.90
C LEU A 147 -3.19 10.87 -38.85
N ALA A 148 -4.51 10.86 -38.65
CA ALA A 148 -5.17 11.67 -37.62
C ALA A 148 -4.65 11.33 -36.22
N ALA A 149 -4.55 10.04 -35.90
CA ALA A 149 -3.96 9.54 -34.65
C ALA A 149 -2.52 10.05 -34.42
N TYR A 150 -1.68 9.95 -35.44
CA TYR A 150 -0.30 10.44 -35.40
C TYR A 150 -0.25 11.95 -35.15
N ASN A 151 -1.09 12.70 -35.88
CA ASN A 151 -1.17 14.16 -35.75
C ASN A 151 -1.67 14.59 -34.36
N VAL A 152 -2.65 13.90 -33.76
CA VAL A 152 -3.10 14.19 -32.38
C VAL A 152 -1.96 14.05 -31.37
N VAL A 153 -1.21 12.94 -31.43
CA VAL A 153 -0.08 12.70 -30.51
C VAL A 153 1.01 13.76 -30.69
N LEU A 154 1.31 14.11 -31.95
CA LEU A 154 2.28 15.15 -32.28
C LEU A 154 1.83 16.53 -31.79
N CYS A 155 0.55 16.89 -31.96
CA CYS A 155 -0.02 18.14 -31.46
C CYS A 155 0.12 18.25 -29.95
N LEU A 156 -0.22 17.19 -29.20
CA LEU A 156 -0.12 17.20 -27.74
C LEU A 156 1.34 17.34 -27.27
N LEU A 157 2.28 16.60 -27.88
CA LEU A 157 3.72 16.74 -27.59
C LEU A 157 4.21 18.17 -27.83
N ILE A 158 3.77 18.78 -28.93
CA ILE A 158 4.11 20.17 -29.27
C ILE A 158 3.49 21.13 -28.25
N ILE A 159 2.22 20.98 -27.90
CA ILE A 159 1.55 21.83 -26.89
C ILE A 159 2.30 21.81 -25.57
N TYR A 160 2.61 20.63 -25.04
CA TYR A 160 3.38 20.54 -23.79
C TYR A 160 4.78 21.16 -23.93
N THR A 161 5.41 21.06 -25.10
CA THR A 161 6.72 21.69 -25.36
C THR A 161 6.57 23.21 -25.35
N PHE A 162 5.50 23.74 -25.94
CA PHE A 162 5.17 25.16 -25.90
C PHE A 162 4.82 25.63 -24.49
N GLN A 163 4.06 24.86 -23.71
CA GLN A 163 3.76 25.16 -22.30
C GLN A 163 5.05 25.24 -21.47
N PHE A 164 6.03 24.37 -21.72
CA PHE A 164 7.34 24.42 -21.06
C PHE A 164 8.20 25.63 -21.49
N LEU A 165 8.22 25.97 -22.78
CA LEU A 165 9.01 27.10 -23.30
C LEU A 165 8.39 28.47 -22.96
N PHE A 166 7.06 28.55 -22.94
CA PHE A 166 6.29 29.77 -22.77
C PHE A 166 5.27 29.69 -21.61
N PRO A 167 5.67 29.25 -20.40
CA PRO A 167 4.75 29.02 -19.28
C PRO A 167 4.02 30.29 -18.81
N SER A 168 4.66 31.47 -18.95
CA SER A 168 4.11 32.77 -18.57
C SER A 168 3.12 33.37 -19.58
N HIS A 169 3.00 32.79 -20.79
CA HIS A 169 2.03 33.26 -21.78
C HIS A 169 0.64 32.68 -21.48
N THR A 170 -0.13 33.42 -20.68
CA THR A 170 -1.52 33.08 -20.30
C THR A 170 -2.41 32.80 -21.51
N TRP A 171 -2.16 33.45 -22.66
CA TRP A 171 -2.94 33.27 -23.88
C TRP A 171 -2.92 31.83 -24.39
N ILE A 172 -1.75 31.19 -24.48
CA ILE A 172 -1.65 29.80 -24.99
C ILE A 172 -2.43 28.86 -24.07
N ASN A 173 -2.37 29.10 -22.77
CA ASN A 173 -2.99 28.26 -21.74
C ASN A 173 -4.51 28.41 -21.72
N GLN A 174 -5.00 29.66 -21.71
CA GLN A 174 -6.44 29.96 -21.79
C GLN A 174 -7.05 29.52 -23.11
N ASN A 175 -6.24 29.45 -24.17
CA ASN A 175 -6.65 29.07 -25.53
C ASN A 175 -6.03 27.74 -25.98
N THR A 176 -5.76 26.81 -25.04
CA THR A 176 -5.10 25.53 -25.35
C THR A 176 -5.87 24.74 -26.42
N SER A 177 -7.21 24.77 -26.35
CA SER A 177 -8.09 24.15 -27.36
C SER A 177 -7.94 24.78 -28.74
N ILE A 178 -7.84 26.10 -28.84
CA ILE A 178 -7.65 26.82 -30.11
C ILE A 178 -6.27 26.51 -30.70
N THR A 179 -5.24 26.48 -29.84
CA THR A 179 -3.87 26.12 -30.22
C THR A 179 -3.81 24.69 -30.74
N PHE A 180 -4.45 23.74 -30.06
CA PHE A 180 -4.56 22.35 -30.50
C PHE A 180 -5.24 22.22 -31.86
N ILE A 181 -6.40 22.87 -32.04
CA ILE A 181 -7.15 22.83 -33.30
C ILE A 181 -6.31 23.41 -34.45
N SER A 182 -5.62 24.53 -34.20
CA SER A 182 -4.77 25.19 -35.20
C SER A 182 -3.60 24.30 -35.64
N LEU A 183 -2.90 23.68 -34.68
CA LEU A 183 -1.83 22.71 -34.97
C LEU A 183 -2.38 21.47 -35.70
N PHE A 184 -3.52 20.95 -35.26
CA PHE A 184 -4.14 19.77 -35.88
C PHE A 184 -4.53 20.04 -37.34
N ILE A 185 -5.12 21.20 -37.63
CA ILE A 185 -5.42 21.63 -39.00
C ILE A 185 -4.14 21.72 -39.82
N LEU A 186 -3.09 22.40 -39.30
CA LEU A 186 -1.80 22.51 -39.97
C LEU A 186 -1.21 21.14 -40.35
N PHE A 187 -1.19 20.18 -39.42
CA PHE A 187 -0.69 18.83 -39.70
C PHE A 187 -1.62 18.01 -40.61
N CYS A 188 -2.92 18.29 -40.64
CA CYS A 188 -3.84 17.67 -41.59
C CYS A 188 -3.68 18.25 -43.01
N CYS A 189 -3.25 19.51 -43.13
CA CYS A 189 -2.96 20.14 -44.42
C CYS A 189 -1.60 19.70 -45.02
N PHE A 190 -0.63 19.29 -44.20
CA PHE A 190 0.69 18.85 -44.66
C PHE A 190 0.65 17.73 -45.73
N PRO A 191 -0.12 16.64 -45.56
CA PRO A 191 -0.29 15.61 -46.58
C PRO A 191 -0.99 16.09 -47.86
N LEU A 192 -1.77 17.17 -47.80
CA LEU A 192 -2.40 17.79 -48.98
C LEU A 192 -1.35 18.55 -49.80
N ILE A 193 -0.40 19.21 -49.14
CA ILE A 193 0.66 20.01 -49.77
C ILE A 193 1.76 19.11 -50.36
N PHE A 194 2.25 18.13 -49.59
CA PHE A 194 3.42 17.32 -49.97
C PHE A 194 3.07 15.93 -50.53
N GLY A 195 1.77 15.60 -50.61
CA GLY A 195 1.29 14.26 -50.92
C GLY A 195 1.57 13.24 -49.79
N ARG A 196 0.84 12.12 -49.79
CA ARG A 196 1.00 11.06 -48.76
C ARG A 196 2.41 10.47 -48.71
N GLN A 197 3.06 10.29 -49.87
CA GLN A 197 4.43 9.78 -49.95
C GLN A 197 5.45 10.79 -49.42
N GLY A 198 5.26 12.09 -49.70
CA GLY A 198 6.11 13.15 -49.16
C GLY A 198 5.99 13.22 -47.64
N TYR A 199 4.75 13.22 -47.11
CA TYR A 199 4.53 13.22 -45.66
C TYR A 199 5.18 12.02 -44.95
N GLY A 200 5.10 10.82 -45.54
CA GLY A 200 5.76 9.62 -45.01
C GLY A 200 7.28 9.75 -44.91
N LYS A 201 7.93 10.52 -45.79
CA LYS A 201 9.38 10.79 -45.71
C LYS A 201 9.74 11.74 -44.55
N PHE A 202 8.81 12.60 -44.12
CA PHE A 202 9.03 13.55 -43.03
C PHE A 202 8.74 12.98 -41.64
N GLN A 203 7.81 12.03 -41.52
CA GLN A 203 7.43 11.40 -40.24
C GLN A 203 8.60 10.90 -39.38
N PRO A 204 9.63 10.24 -39.94
CA PRO A 204 10.84 9.88 -39.21
C PRO A 204 11.49 11.01 -38.39
N TYR A 205 11.48 12.23 -38.92
CA TYR A 205 12.15 13.36 -38.27
C TYR A 205 11.37 13.88 -37.06
N PHE A 206 10.04 13.68 -37.02
CA PHE A 206 9.23 13.99 -35.83
C PHE A 206 9.52 13.07 -34.65
N ILE A 207 10.26 11.96 -34.82
CA ILE A 207 10.73 11.12 -33.70
C ILE A 207 11.68 11.91 -32.80
N SER A 208 12.37 12.94 -33.30
CA SER A 208 13.15 13.85 -32.45
C SER A 208 12.30 14.53 -31.36
N ILE A 209 11.02 14.82 -31.65
CA ILE A 209 10.08 15.39 -30.67
C ILE A 209 9.74 14.37 -29.57
N ALA A 210 9.89 13.07 -29.82
CA ALA A 210 9.75 12.06 -28.76
C ALA A 210 10.84 12.17 -27.67
N ALA A 211 11.97 12.83 -27.97
CA ALA A 211 13.00 13.10 -26.96
C ALA A 211 12.63 14.28 -26.05
N SER A 212 11.73 15.18 -26.48
CA SER A 212 11.36 16.41 -25.74
C SER A 212 11.13 16.21 -24.24
N PRO A 213 10.34 15.25 -23.73
CA PRO A 213 10.14 15.12 -22.29
C PRO A 213 11.42 14.84 -21.51
N ILE A 214 12.31 13.99 -22.05
CA ILE A 214 13.62 13.70 -21.43
C ILE A 214 14.49 14.95 -21.47
N LEU A 215 14.49 15.66 -22.60
CA LEU A 215 15.28 16.89 -22.74
C LEU A 215 14.75 18.02 -21.85
N VAL A 216 13.44 18.11 -21.63
CA VAL A 216 12.84 19.05 -20.67
C VAL A 216 13.30 18.74 -19.25
N PHE A 217 13.24 17.47 -18.84
CA PHE A 217 13.73 17.03 -17.54
C PHE A 217 15.21 17.38 -17.36
N LEU A 218 16.07 16.98 -18.31
CA LEU A 218 17.50 17.27 -18.26
C LEU A 218 17.80 18.78 -18.28
N ALA A 219 17.04 19.55 -19.05
CA ALA A 219 17.23 20.99 -19.11
C ALA A 219 16.89 21.68 -17.79
N ILE A 220 15.84 21.23 -17.11
CA ILE A 220 15.50 21.73 -15.77
C ILE A 220 16.57 21.29 -14.77
N GLU A 221 16.95 20.00 -14.74
CA GLU A 221 17.95 19.50 -13.79
C GLU A 221 19.34 20.10 -14.00
N PHE A 222 19.76 20.38 -15.24
CA PHE A 222 21.02 21.08 -15.50
C PHE A 222 20.98 22.56 -15.08
N ASP A 223 19.82 23.21 -15.15
CA ASP A 223 19.67 24.60 -14.68
C ASP A 223 19.66 24.67 -13.16
N VAL A 224 18.91 23.78 -12.50
CA VAL A 224 18.83 23.73 -11.03
C VAL A 224 20.19 23.40 -10.40
N ASN A 225 20.99 22.57 -11.06
CA ASN A 225 22.34 22.23 -10.60
C ASN A 225 23.44 23.17 -11.13
N ASP A 226 23.07 24.31 -11.73
CA ASP A 226 23.98 25.33 -12.28
C ASP A 226 25.09 24.74 -13.19
N VAL A 227 24.75 23.72 -13.97
CA VAL A 227 25.69 23.11 -14.95
C VAL A 227 25.93 24.07 -16.12
N PHE A 228 24.92 24.88 -16.46
CA PHE A 228 24.99 25.89 -17.52
C PHE A 228 24.29 27.20 -17.09
N SER A 229 24.93 28.35 -17.36
CA SER A 229 24.50 29.66 -16.84
C SER A 229 23.41 30.39 -17.65
N PHE A 230 22.84 29.76 -18.69
CA PHE A 230 21.95 30.44 -19.64
C PHE A 230 20.46 30.07 -19.51
N GLY A 231 20.07 29.36 -18.44
CA GLY A 231 18.68 29.08 -18.10
C GLY A 231 18.09 27.86 -18.82
N TYR A 232 17.15 27.17 -18.17
CA TYR A 232 16.57 25.89 -18.61
C TYR A 232 16.03 25.92 -20.05
N LYS A 233 15.47 27.05 -20.51
CA LYS A 233 14.93 27.18 -21.87
C LYS A 233 16.01 27.10 -22.95
N LYS A 234 17.15 27.76 -22.74
CA LYS A 234 18.27 27.76 -23.70
C LYS A 234 19.01 26.42 -23.65
N ILE A 235 19.11 25.81 -22.47
CA ILE A 235 19.64 24.45 -22.32
C ILE A 235 18.78 23.47 -23.12
N PHE A 236 17.45 23.51 -22.96
CA PHE A 236 16.54 22.67 -23.74
C PHE A 236 16.72 22.86 -25.25
N PHE A 237 16.76 24.10 -25.74
CA PHE A 237 16.94 24.37 -27.18
C PHE A 237 18.25 23.78 -27.71
N THR A 238 19.34 23.90 -26.93
CA THR A 238 20.66 23.37 -27.28
C THR A 238 20.64 21.83 -27.33
N LEU A 239 20.06 21.20 -26.31
CA LEU A 239 19.92 19.74 -26.25
C LEU A 239 19.01 19.23 -27.38
N PHE A 240 17.93 19.95 -27.68
CA PHE A 240 17.00 19.60 -28.75
C PHE A 240 17.66 19.68 -30.13
N LEU A 241 18.40 20.76 -30.42
CA LEU A 241 19.15 20.89 -31.68
C LEU A 241 20.22 19.81 -31.80
N THR A 242 20.94 19.53 -30.71
CA THR A 242 21.93 18.44 -30.64
C THR A 242 21.27 17.08 -30.91
N SER A 243 20.08 16.83 -30.36
CA SER A 243 19.35 15.57 -30.59
C SER A 243 18.95 15.40 -32.06
N ILE A 244 18.54 16.48 -32.73
CA ILE A 244 18.22 16.48 -34.17
C ILE A 244 19.48 16.19 -34.98
N LEU A 245 20.58 16.89 -34.70
CA LEU A 245 21.86 16.69 -35.38
C LEU A 245 22.34 15.25 -35.21
N LEU A 246 22.28 14.70 -34.00
CA LEU A 246 22.64 13.31 -33.72
C LEU A 246 21.77 12.34 -34.53
N LEU A 247 20.46 12.54 -34.58
CA LEU A 247 19.56 11.70 -35.40
C LEU A 247 19.89 11.77 -36.90
N LEU A 248 20.26 12.95 -37.41
CA LEU A 248 20.71 13.12 -38.79
C LEU A 248 22.04 12.39 -39.04
N LEU A 249 22.98 12.44 -38.09
CA LEU A 249 24.24 11.72 -38.15
C LEU A 249 24.04 10.20 -38.09
N LEU A 250 23.20 9.70 -37.17
CA LEU A 250 22.85 8.28 -37.07
C LEU A 250 22.21 7.76 -38.36
N LYS A 251 21.35 8.57 -38.99
CA LYS A 251 20.77 8.25 -40.29
C LYS A 251 21.83 8.18 -41.39
N LYS A 252 22.69 9.20 -41.48
CA LYS A 252 23.69 9.34 -42.55
C LYS A 252 24.80 8.28 -42.44
N PHE A 253 25.31 8.06 -41.24
CA PHE A 253 26.52 7.24 -41.01
C PHE A 253 26.21 5.82 -40.52
N LEU A 254 25.24 5.65 -39.62
CA LEU A 254 24.89 4.33 -39.08
C LEU A 254 23.75 3.63 -39.84
N LYS A 255 23.28 4.23 -40.95
CA LYS A 255 22.15 3.73 -41.76
C LYS A 255 20.94 3.36 -40.89
N PHE A 256 20.71 4.12 -39.82
CA PHE A 256 19.64 3.84 -38.87
C PHE A 256 18.28 3.96 -39.59
N ASN A 257 17.57 2.84 -39.70
CA ASN A 257 16.25 2.80 -40.31
C ASN A 257 15.22 3.26 -39.29
N PHE A 258 14.55 4.37 -39.59
CA PHE A 258 13.47 4.85 -38.73
C PHE A 258 12.31 3.85 -38.71
N PRO A 259 11.69 3.65 -37.54
CA PRO A 259 10.53 2.79 -37.43
C PRO A 259 9.39 3.31 -38.32
N GLN A 260 8.67 2.37 -38.93
CA GLN A 260 7.43 2.68 -39.66
C GLN A 260 6.45 3.44 -38.76
N THR A 261 5.52 4.21 -39.36
CA THR A 261 4.61 5.12 -38.66
C THR A 261 3.93 4.48 -37.44
N ASP A 262 3.40 3.27 -37.58
CA ASP A 262 2.69 2.56 -36.50
C ASP A 262 3.65 2.11 -35.38
N THR A 263 4.87 1.69 -35.73
CA THR A 263 5.92 1.30 -34.78
C THR A 263 6.48 2.51 -34.05
N GLY A 264 6.72 3.62 -34.76
CA GLY A 264 7.16 4.89 -34.22
C GLY A 264 6.15 5.47 -33.22
N LEU A 265 4.88 5.49 -33.61
CA LEU A 265 3.77 5.92 -32.75
C LEU A 265 3.69 5.08 -31.47
N LYS A 266 3.75 3.75 -31.62
CA LYS A 266 3.57 2.80 -30.53
C LYS A 266 4.70 2.78 -29.49
N TYR A 267 5.95 2.88 -29.93
CA TYR A 267 7.10 2.64 -29.05
C TYR A 267 7.89 3.91 -28.70
N PHE A 268 7.66 5.03 -29.39
CA PHE A 268 8.39 6.28 -29.15
C PHE A 268 7.45 7.42 -28.81
N LEU A 269 6.55 7.81 -29.71
CA LEU A 269 5.74 9.03 -29.53
C LEU A 269 4.72 8.92 -28.40
N ILE A 270 3.99 7.80 -28.28
CA ILE A 270 3.01 7.63 -27.19
C ILE A 270 3.70 7.54 -25.82
N PRO A 271 4.74 6.70 -25.63
CA PRO A 271 5.49 6.70 -24.37
C PRO A 271 6.07 8.08 -24.01
N ALA A 272 6.59 8.84 -24.98
CA ALA A 272 7.05 10.20 -24.77
C ALA A 272 5.91 11.13 -24.32
N LEU A 273 4.75 11.04 -24.96
CA LEU A 273 3.57 11.83 -24.58
C LEU A 273 3.10 11.49 -23.15
N LEU A 274 3.10 10.22 -22.77
CA LEU A 274 2.74 9.78 -21.42
C LEU A 274 3.75 10.26 -20.37
N LEU A 275 5.05 10.21 -20.70
CA LEU A 275 6.09 10.78 -19.84
C LEU A 275 5.84 12.27 -19.62
N PHE A 276 5.55 13.01 -20.69
CA PHE A 276 5.31 14.44 -20.61
C PHE A 276 4.03 14.80 -19.86
N PHE A 277 2.97 14.01 -20.08
CA PHE A 277 1.73 14.09 -19.32
C PHE A 277 1.97 13.94 -17.82
N VAL A 278 2.71 12.92 -17.39
CA VAL A 278 3.03 12.72 -15.96
C VAL A 278 3.90 13.86 -15.43
N MET A 279 4.94 14.26 -16.16
CA MET A 279 5.79 15.38 -15.75
C MET A 279 4.99 16.66 -15.57
N SER A 280 4.10 16.98 -16.52
CA SER A 280 3.26 18.18 -16.47
C SER A 280 2.28 18.20 -15.30
N LEU A 281 2.01 17.04 -14.69
CA LEU A 281 1.12 16.88 -13.54
C LEU A 281 1.85 16.84 -12.19
N ARG A 282 3.06 16.29 -12.16
CA ARG A 282 3.71 15.85 -10.92
C ARG A 282 5.13 16.35 -10.73
N TYR A 283 5.87 16.64 -11.81
CA TYR A 283 7.26 17.03 -11.69
C TYR A 283 7.37 18.51 -11.35
N THR A 284 8.04 18.79 -10.24
CA THR A 284 8.44 20.13 -9.81
C THR A 284 9.88 20.06 -9.31
N PRO A 285 10.80 20.92 -9.79
CA PRO A 285 12.20 20.91 -9.35
C PRO A 285 12.40 21.42 -7.92
N PHE A 286 11.41 22.19 -7.43
CA PHE A 286 11.35 22.73 -6.09
C PHE A 286 10.04 22.31 -5.44
N ILE A 287 10.11 21.85 -4.19
CA ILE A 287 8.94 21.43 -3.42
C ILE A 287 8.84 22.23 -2.12
N SER A 288 7.63 22.36 -1.59
CA SER A 288 7.43 22.83 -0.22
C SER A 288 7.83 21.76 0.79
N THR A 289 8.20 22.18 2.00
CA THR A 289 8.39 21.27 3.15
C THR A 289 7.17 20.37 3.36
N LEU A 290 7.42 19.09 3.68
CA LEU A 290 6.37 18.11 3.96
C LEU A 290 6.26 17.93 5.49
N PRO A 291 5.10 18.21 6.11
CA PRO A 291 4.94 18.15 7.57
C PRO A 291 4.71 16.73 8.11
N GLU A 292 4.91 15.71 7.28
CA GLU A 292 4.69 14.31 7.63
C GLU A 292 6.00 13.73 8.19
N PHE A 293 5.99 13.23 9.43
CA PHE A 293 7.18 12.75 10.15
C PHE A 293 7.22 11.22 10.32
N PHE A 294 6.23 10.51 9.79
CA PHE A 294 6.03 9.09 10.06
C PHE A 294 6.21 8.25 8.80
N GLU A 295 5.34 8.36 7.81
CA GLU A 295 5.43 7.63 6.54
C GLU A 295 6.62 8.09 5.68
N LEU A 296 6.96 9.37 5.67
CA LEU A 296 8.08 9.93 4.91
C LEU A 296 9.44 9.45 5.43
N ALA A 297 9.50 8.99 6.69
CA ALA A 297 10.69 8.42 7.28
C ALA A 297 11.13 7.13 6.58
N ASN A 298 10.21 6.36 6.00
CA ASN A 298 10.56 5.13 5.28
C ASN A 298 11.57 5.38 4.16
N PRO A 299 11.27 6.23 3.14
CA PRO A 299 12.23 6.54 2.10
C PRO A 299 13.37 7.44 2.61
N ALA A 300 13.13 8.37 3.53
CA ALA A 300 14.18 9.30 3.99
C ALA A 300 15.30 8.58 4.77
N ASN A 301 14.94 7.77 5.79
CA ASN A 301 15.89 6.97 6.54
C ASN A 301 16.57 5.93 5.64
N ALA A 302 15.88 5.36 4.63
CA ALA A 302 16.51 4.46 3.66
C ALA A 302 17.67 5.14 2.92
N LEU A 303 17.45 6.36 2.44
CA LEU A 303 18.49 7.09 1.70
C LEU A 303 19.65 7.46 2.61
N MET A 304 19.38 7.92 3.83
CA MET A 304 20.42 8.18 4.82
C MET A 304 21.23 6.91 5.12
N ASN A 305 20.57 5.78 5.35
CA ASN A 305 21.23 4.52 5.64
C ASN A 305 22.13 4.08 4.47
N ILE A 306 21.66 4.20 3.22
CA ILE A 306 22.46 3.85 2.02
C ILE A 306 23.67 4.77 1.84
N PHE A 307 23.44 6.09 1.87
CA PHE A 307 24.45 7.06 1.40
C PHE A 307 25.31 7.64 2.52
N ASN A 308 24.75 7.82 3.72
CA ASN A 308 25.49 8.31 4.88
C ASN A 308 26.15 7.15 5.65
N TYR A 309 25.39 6.09 5.94
CA TYR A 309 25.85 4.97 6.76
C TYR A 309 26.37 3.75 5.96
N LYS A 310 26.31 3.80 4.62
CA LYS A 310 26.80 2.74 3.70
C LYS A 310 26.16 1.37 3.94
N GLU A 311 24.90 1.39 4.35
CA GLU A 311 24.11 0.19 4.61
C GLU A 311 23.48 -0.36 3.32
N ILE A 312 23.28 -1.67 3.31
CA ILE A 312 22.76 -2.42 2.18
C ILE A 312 21.26 -2.68 2.40
N PRO A 313 20.37 -2.20 1.50
CA PRO A 313 18.94 -2.45 1.60
C PRO A 313 18.61 -3.94 1.67
N PHE A 314 17.62 -4.30 2.47
CA PHE A 314 17.17 -5.67 2.79
C PHE A 314 18.13 -6.52 3.61
N LEU A 315 19.40 -6.13 3.71
CA LEU A 315 20.39 -6.82 4.53
C LEU A 315 20.53 -6.14 5.90
N ASP A 316 20.75 -4.83 5.89
CA ASP A 316 20.98 -4.03 7.09
C ASP A 316 19.72 -3.31 7.57
N PHE A 317 18.85 -2.94 6.62
CA PHE A 317 17.58 -2.31 6.94
C PHE A 317 16.46 -2.69 5.97
N MET A 318 15.21 -2.50 6.38
CA MET A 318 14.01 -2.69 5.58
C MET A 318 13.02 -1.54 5.78
N SER A 319 12.43 -1.07 4.68
CA SER A 319 11.34 -0.09 4.70
C SER A 319 9.98 -0.75 4.42
N SER A 320 8.90 -0.14 4.91
CA SER A 320 7.55 -0.71 4.86
C SER A 320 7.01 -0.89 3.43
N HIS A 321 7.53 -0.15 2.43
CA HIS A 321 7.19 -0.32 1.02
C HIS A 321 8.39 -0.71 0.14
N MET A 322 9.49 -1.16 0.76
CA MET A 322 10.66 -1.73 0.09
C MET A 322 11.23 -0.83 -1.01
N PHE A 323 11.77 -1.40 -2.09
CA PHE A 323 12.48 -0.61 -3.10
C PHE A 323 11.58 0.37 -3.85
N SER A 324 10.26 0.14 -3.89
CA SER A 324 9.31 1.00 -4.60
C SER A 324 9.25 2.43 -4.09
N GLU A 325 9.62 2.68 -2.83
CA GLU A 325 9.72 4.03 -2.27
C GLU A 325 11.15 4.57 -2.24
N GLN A 326 12.16 3.73 -2.51
CA GLN A 326 13.57 4.09 -2.44
C GLN A 326 14.14 4.44 -3.82
N GLY A 327 13.69 3.75 -4.88
CA GLY A 327 14.32 3.81 -6.20
C GLY A 327 14.39 5.22 -6.80
N TYR A 328 13.37 6.05 -6.60
CA TYR A 328 13.39 7.44 -7.09
C TYR A 328 14.34 8.33 -6.29
N GLY A 329 14.43 8.11 -4.98
CA GLY A 329 15.33 8.86 -4.10
C GLY A 329 16.79 8.48 -4.32
N ILE A 330 17.07 7.20 -4.59
CA ILE A 330 18.40 6.71 -5.00
C ILE A 330 18.79 7.39 -6.32
N LEU A 331 17.89 7.41 -7.31
CA LEU A 331 18.13 8.08 -8.57
C LEU A 331 18.44 9.57 -8.33
N PHE A 332 17.64 10.27 -7.54
CA PHE A 332 17.88 11.67 -7.19
C PHE A 332 19.27 11.87 -6.56
N THR A 333 19.61 11.05 -5.56
CA THR A 333 20.85 11.16 -4.80
C THR A 333 22.08 10.89 -5.67
N LEU A 334 21.99 9.97 -6.63
CA LEU A 334 23.06 9.72 -7.60
C LEU A 334 23.29 10.92 -8.54
N PHE A 335 22.25 11.71 -8.83
CA PHE A 335 22.36 12.90 -9.67
C PHE A 335 22.80 14.16 -8.90
N ASN A 336 22.35 14.30 -7.65
CA ASN A 336 22.45 15.57 -6.91
C ASN A 336 23.32 15.47 -5.65
N GLY A 337 23.80 14.28 -5.30
CA GLY A 337 24.42 14.01 -4.01
C GLY A 337 23.39 13.81 -2.89
N TYR A 338 23.84 13.28 -1.76
CA TYR A 338 23.01 13.11 -0.57
C TYR A 338 22.90 14.43 0.19
N SER A 339 21.69 14.74 0.65
CA SER A 339 21.40 15.85 1.55
C SER A 339 20.34 15.42 2.57
N ALA A 340 20.45 15.95 3.79
CA ALA A 340 19.53 15.67 4.89
C ALA A 340 18.23 16.53 4.80
N ASP A 341 17.68 16.65 3.60
CA ASP A 341 16.41 17.31 3.33
C ASP A 341 15.50 16.45 2.42
N VAL A 342 14.26 16.88 2.23
CA VAL A 342 13.27 16.11 1.47
C VAL A 342 13.35 16.33 -0.05
N SER A 343 14.41 16.97 -0.57
CA SER A 343 14.57 17.29 -2.00
C SER A 343 14.49 16.07 -2.91
N PHE A 344 14.88 14.89 -2.42
CA PHE A 344 14.77 13.62 -3.15
C PHE A 344 13.33 13.30 -3.59
N TYR A 345 12.34 13.86 -2.89
CA TYR A 345 10.92 13.65 -3.20
C TYR A 345 10.49 14.34 -4.50
N THR A 346 11.29 15.29 -5.03
CA THR A 346 11.09 15.87 -6.38
C THR A 346 11.07 14.80 -7.47
N TYR A 347 11.67 13.62 -7.25
CA TYR A 347 11.74 12.51 -8.19
C TYR A 347 10.62 11.46 -8.02
N VAL A 348 9.72 11.61 -7.03
CA VAL A 348 8.66 10.62 -6.75
C VAL A 348 7.77 10.31 -7.97
N PHE A 349 7.63 11.25 -8.90
CA PHE A 349 6.86 11.10 -10.14
C PHE A 349 7.36 9.97 -11.06
N PHE A 350 8.62 9.49 -10.89
CA PHE A 350 9.11 8.32 -11.62
C PHE A 350 8.29 7.05 -11.36
N ASN A 351 7.72 6.91 -10.15
CA ASN A 351 6.83 5.79 -9.86
C ASN A 351 5.55 5.83 -10.70
N ASP A 352 4.97 7.02 -10.91
CA ASP A 352 3.79 7.21 -11.77
C ASP A 352 4.11 6.91 -13.23
N ILE A 353 5.32 7.29 -13.71
CA ILE A 353 5.80 6.97 -15.06
C ILE A 353 5.83 5.46 -15.28
N ILE A 354 6.46 4.71 -14.36
CA ILE A 354 6.57 3.25 -14.47
C ILE A 354 5.15 2.64 -14.51
N GLY A 355 4.27 3.05 -13.60
CA GLY A 355 2.89 2.58 -13.55
C GLY A 355 2.11 2.82 -14.85
N ILE A 356 2.15 4.05 -15.37
CA ILE A 356 1.45 4.43 -16.60
C ILE A 356 2.01 3.74 -17.84
N LEU A 357 3.33 3.55 -17.94
CA LEU A 357 3.94 2.84 -19.07
C LEU A 357 3.58 1.35 -19.07
N VAL A 358 3.53 0.71 -17.89
CA VAL A 358 3.06 -0.67 -17.76
C VAL A 358 1.58 -0.78 -18.13
N LEU A 359 0.75 0.18 -17.71
CA LEU A 359 -0.66 0.25 -18.12
C LEU A 359 -0.84 0.44 -19.62
N TYR A 360 -0.08 1.34 -20.22
CA TYR A 360 -0.07 1.52 -21.66
C TYR A 360 0.32 0.23 -22.39
N TYR A 361 1.39 -0.42 -21.96
CA TYR A 361 1.82 -1.69 -22.55
C TYR A 361 0.72 -2.75 -22.44
N PHE A 362 0.07 -2.85 -21.28
CA PHE A 362 -1.04 -3.77 -21.05
C PHE A 362 -2.25 -3.50 -21.96
N LEU A 363 -2.76 -2.27 -21.96
CA LEU A 363 -3.92 -1.88 -22.79
C LEU A 363 -3.62 -2.02 -24.28
N ASN A 364 -2.38 -1.74 -24.69
CA ASN A 364 -1.97 -1.88 -26.08
C ASN A 364 -1.93 -3.35 -26.51
N LYS A 365 -1.53 -4.27 -25.61
CA LYS A 365 -1.66 -5.71 -25.85
C LYS A 365 -3.12 -6.17 -25.85
N ALA A 366 -3.96 -5.57 -25.01
CA ALA A 366 -5.39 -5.90 -24.92
C ALA A 366 -6.17 -5.44 -26.16
N PHE A 367 -5.99 -4.20 -26.60
CA PHE A 367 -6.72 -3.63 -27.73
C PHE A 367 -6.04 -3.90 -29.07
N ASN A 368 -4.70 -4.02 -29.10
CA ASN A 368 -3.88 -3.93 -30.31
C ASN A 368 -4.13 -2.64 -31.09
N LYS A 369 -4.46 -1.56 -30.37
CA LYS A 369 -4.68 -0.22 -30.92
C LYS A 369 -4.07 0.83 -29.98
N PRO A 370 -2.83 1.27 -30.24
CA PRO A 370 -2.09 2.20 -29.39
C PRO A 370 -2.86 3.45 -28.95
N ILE A 371 -3.66 4.00 -29.86
CA ILE A 371 -4.39 5.27 -29.65
C ILE A 371 -5.55 5.13 -28.69
N TYR A 372 -6.26 4.00 -28.69
CA TYR A 372 -7.33 3.78 -27.72
C TYR A 372 -6.76 3.55 -26.32
N SER A 373 -5.58 2.91 -26.23
CA SER A 373 -4.84 2.78 -24.97
C SER A 373 -4.42 4.15 -24.44
N LEU A 374 -3.88 5.02 -25.29
CA LEU A 374 -3.55 6.39 -24.92
C LEU A 374 -4.80 7.18 -24.51
N ALA A 375 -5.86 7.16 -25.31
CA ALA A 375 -7.09 7.88 -25.04
C ALA A 375 -7.68 7.48 -23.69
N PHE A 376 -7.72 6.18 -23.38
CA PHE A 376 -8.16 5.70 -22.08
C PHE A 376 -7.31 6.29 -20.94
N ILE A 377 -5.97 6.22 -21.02
CA ILE A 377 -5.08 6.71 -19.97
C ILE A 377 -5.25 8.22 -19.75
N LEU A 378 -5.32 9.01 -20.83
CA LEU A 378 -5.44 10.46 -20.70
C LEU A 378 -6.82 10.89 -20.20
N THR A 379 -7.89 10.25 -20.68
CA THR A 379 -9.25 10.79 -20.51
C THR A 379 -10.09 10.11 -19.44
N PHE A 380 -9.71 8.91 -18.99
CA PHE A 380 -10.53 8.15 -18.06
C PHE A 380 -10.46 8.75 -16.64
N PRO A 381 -11.55 9.32 -16.11
CA PRO A 381 -11.51 10.12 -14.89
C PRO A 381 -11.26 9.31 -13.61
N PHE A 382 -11.41 7.98 -13.67
CA PHE A 382 -11.25 7.08 -12.53
C PHE A 382 -10.03 6.17 -12.66
N LEU A 383 -8.97 6.63 -13.33
CA LEU A 383 -7.82 5.79 -13.67
C LEU A 383 -7.20 5.10 -12.44
N TYR A 384 -7.00 5.82 -11.34
CA TYR A 384 -6.43 5.29 -10.10
C TYR A 384 -7.33 4.26 -9.39
N TYR A 385 -8.66 4.35 -9.55
CA TYR A 385 -9.59 3.35 -9.04
C TYR A 385 -9.64 2.09 -9.90
N PHE A 386 -9.41 2.27 -11.20
CA PHE A 386 -9.43 1.21 -12.20
C PHE A 386 -8.13 0.42 -12.23
N VAL A 387 -7.03 1.09 -11.86
CA VAL A 387 -5.67 0.59 -11.84
C VAL A 387 -4.95 1.20 -10.65
N TYR A 388 -4.77 0.43 -9.57
CA TYR A 388 -3.88 0.84 -8.49
C TYR A 388 -2.42 0.54 -8.87
N PRO A 389 -1.57 1.56 -9.10
CA PRO A 389 -0.25 1.36 -9.69
C PRO A 389 0.65 0.36 -8.94
N PRO A 390 0.72 0.36 -7.59
CA PRO A 390 1.59 -0.57 -6.85
C PRO A 390 1.30 -2.04 -7.13
N ILE A 391 0.03 -2.46 -7.09
CA ILE A 391 -0.36 -3.86 -7.35
C ILE A 391 -0.32 -4.17 -8.86
N PHE A 392 -0.63 -3.18 -9.70
CA PHE A 392 -0.75 -3.39 -11.14
C PHE A 392 0.56 -3.82 -11.83
N LEU A 393 1.73 -3.52 -11.24
CA LEU A 393 3.01 -4.03 -11.74
C LEU A 393 3.09 -5.56 -11.79
N GLY A 394 2.28 -6.27 -10.98
CA GLY A 394 2.12 -7.72 -11.06
C GLY A 394 1.67 -8.24 -12.43
N ILE A 395 1.06 -7.38 -13.27
CA ILE A 395 0.65 -7.73 -14.64
C ILE A 395 1.84 -8.09 -15.55
N LEU A 396 3.08 -7.71 -15.19
CA LEU A 396 4.26 -8.14 -15.93
C LEU A 396 4.42 -9.67 -15.92
N ALA A 397 4.01 -10.34 -14.83
CA ALA A 397 4.05 -11.79 -14.72
C ALA A 397 3.09 -12.47 -15.71
N LEU A 398 1.92 -11.87 -16.03
CA LEU A 398 1.02 -12.37 -17.08
C LEU A 398 1.75 -12.53 -18.41
N PHE A 399 2.48 -11.50 -18.84
CA PHE A 399 3.19 -11.53 -20.11
C PHE A 399 4.35 -12.53 -20.11
N GLN A 400 5.02 -12.71 -18.97
CA GLN A 400 6.09 -13.69 -18.85
C GLN A 400 5.54 -15.12 -18.83
N ILE A 401 4.42 -15.38 -18.16
CA ILE A 401 3.72 -16.67 -18.20
C ILE A 401 3.26 -16.99 -19.62
N ILE A 402 2.73 -16.00 -20.36
CA ILE A 402 2.37 -16.19 -21.77
C ILE A 402 3.59 -16.66 -22.58
N LYS A 403 4.75 -16.01 -22.42
CA LYS A 403 5.99 -16.42 -23.09
C LYS A 403 6.47 -17.82 -22.65
N VAL A 404 6.33 -18.16 -21.38
CA VAL A 404 6.67 -19.50 -20.86
C VAL A 404 5.81 -20.57 -21.50
N VAL A 405 4.50 -20.40 -21.53
CA VAL A 405 3.58 -21.40 -22.09
C VAL A 405 3.72 -21.51 -23.61
N ASP A 406 3.92 -20.39 -24.31
CA ASP A 406 4.13 -20.41 -25.76
C ASP A 406 5.54 -20.94 -26.13
N LYS A 407 6.57 -20.74 -25.27
CA LYS A 407 7.94 -21.26 -25.46
C LYS A 407 8.59 -21.66 -24.12
N GLN A 408 8.47 -22.95 -23.77
CA GLN A 408 8.98 -23.52 -22.53
C GLN A 408 10.50 -23.77 -22.55
N SER A 409 11.29 -22.69 -22.58
CA SER A 409 12.75 -22.74 -22.50
C SER A 409 13.26 -22.42 -21.10
N VAL A 410 14.46 -22.91 -20.74
CA VAL A 410 15.13 -22.58 -19.47
C VAL A 410 15.18 -21.07 -19.25
N LYS A 411 15.58 -20.31 -20.28
CA LYS A 411 15.61 -18.84 -20.25
C LYS A 411 14.28 -18.24 -19.82
N ASN A 412 13.15 -18.69 -20.39
CA ASN A 412 11.85 -18.11 -20.10
C ASN A 412 11.37 -18.45 -18.68
N TYR A 413 11.59 -19.67 -18.21
CA TYR A 413 11.30 -20.05 -16.82
C TYR A 413 12.20 -19.29 -15.83
N PHE A 414 13.49 -19.12 -16.14
CA PHE A 414 14.41 -18.35 -15.30
C PHE A 414 13.95 -16.89 -15.16
N PHE A 415 13.63 -16.21 -16.27
CA PHE A 415 13.10 -14.85 -16.22
C PHE A 415 11.75 -14.74 -15.53
N PHE A 416 10.95 -15.81 -15.51
CA PHE A 416 9.72 -15.86 -14.73
C PHE A 416 10.00 -15.86 -13.23
N PHE A 417 10.87 -16.76 -12.74
CA PHE A 417 11.27 -16.78 -11.33
C PHE A 417 11.97 -15.49 -10.90
N PHE A 418 12.89 -15.00 -11.74
CA PHE A 418 13.58 -13.73 -11.51
C PHE A 418 12.60 -12.55 -11.41
N LEU A 419 11.60 -12.47 -12.30
CA LEU A 419 10.59 -11.42 -12.23
C LEU A 419 9.77 -11.49 -10.94
N LEU A 420 9.37 -12.68 -10.48
CA LEU A 420 8.65 -12.83 -9.21
C LEU A 420 9.51 -12.36 -8.03
N PHE A 421 10.79 -12.69 -8.02
CA PHE A 421 11.74 -12.23 -7.01
C PHE A 421 11.90 -10.70 -7.01
N ILE A 422 12.09 -10.10 -8.18
CA ILE A 422 12.19 -8.64 -8.31
C ILE A 422 10.89 -7.95 -7.88
N LEU A 423 9.72 -8.51 -8.15
CA LEU A 423 8.46 -7.94 -7.70
C LEU A 423 8.29 -8.00 -6.17
N ILE A 424 8.82 -9.05 -5.52
CA ILE A 424 8.88 -9.15 -4.04
C ILE A 424 9.79 -8.05 -3.48
N LEU A 425 10.98 -7.86 -4.04
CA LEU A 425 11.90 -6.80 -3.61
C LEU A 425 11.40 -5.39 -3.93
N TRP A 426 10.66 -5.24 -5.03
CA TRP A 426 10.04 -3.98 -5.43
C TRP A 426 9.03 -3.54 -4.35
N ARG A 427 8.08 -4.41 -4.04
CA ARG A 427 7.10 -4.20 -2.97
C ARG A 427 6.51 -5.54 -2.55
N LEU A 428 6.61 -5.89 -1.27
CA LEU A 428 6.20 -7.19 -0.77
C LEU A 428 4.77 -7.56 -1.17
N ASP A 429 3.82 -6.64 -0.95
CA ASP A 429 2.41 -6.86 -1.25
C ASP A 429 2.19 -7.25 -2.72
N THR A 430 2.87 -6.54 -3.63
CA THR A 430 2.78 -6.77 -5.07
C THR A 430 3.42 -8.10 -5.44
N GLY A 431 4.60 -8.39 -4.91
CA GLY A 431 5.32 -9.64 -5.17
C GLY A 431 4.57 -10.87 -4.67
N VAL A 432 4.09 -10.85 -3.42
CA VAL A 432 3.34 -11.95 -2.81
C VAL A 432 2.01 -12.17 -3.55
N ALA A 433 1.25 -11.10 -3.83
CA ALA A 433 0.01 -11.24 -4.60
C ALA A 433 0.28 -11.83 -6.00
N THR A 434 1.36 -11.40 -6.65
CA THR A 434 1.74 -11.91 -7.98
C THR A 434 2.22 -13.35 -7.93
N LEU A 435 2.94 -13.75 -6.88
CA LEU A 435 3.38 -15.13 -6.65
C LEU A 435 2.17 -16.07 -6.55
N PHE A 436 1.23 -15.77 -5.65
CA PHE A 436 0.00 -16.56 -5.50
C PHE A 436 -0.81 -16.62 -6.81
N THR A 437 -0.99 -15.47 -7.46
CA THR A 437 -1.66 -15.39 -8.77
C THR A 437 -1.00 -16.30 -9.80
N SER A 438 0.34 -16.29 -9.86
CA SER A 438 1.09 -17.04 -10.84
C SER A 438 1.10 -18.55 -10.56
N LEU A 439 1.12 -18.94 -9.28
CA LEU A 439 1.00 -20.34 -8.84
C LEU A 439 -0.33 -20.96 -9.31
N VAL A 440 -1.41 -20.19 -9.33
CA VAL A 440 -2.72 -20.65 -9.81
C VAL A 440 -2.85 -20.51 -11.33
N PHE A 441 -2.45 -19.37 -11.89
CA PHE A 441 -2.67 -19.04 -13.30
C PHE A 441 -1.81 -19.86 -14.26
N LEU A 442 -0.55 -20.16 -13.94
CA LEU A 442 0.33 -20.90 -14.85
C LEU A 442 -0.21 -22.33 -15.12
N PRO A 443 -0.56 -23.15 -14.11
CA PRO A 443 -1.21 -24.45 -14.33
C PRO A 443 -2.54 -24.33 -15.09
N LEU A 444 -3.38 -23.37 -14.72
CA LEU A 444 -4.65 -23.12 -15.42
C LEU A 444 -4.43 -22.77 -16.90
N PHE A 445 -3.41 -21.96 -17.21
CA PHE A 445 -3.14 -21.55 -18.58
C PHE A 445 -2.55 -22.67 -19.44
N ILE A 446 -1.69 -23.52 -18.85
CA ILE A 446 -1.22 -24.78 -19.47
C ILE A 446 -2.42 -25.70 -19.77
N PHE A 447 -3.32 -25.86 -18.80
CA PHE A 447 -4.56 -26.62 -18.97
C PHE A 447 -5.42 -26.06 -20.10
N ILE A 448 -5.65 -24.73 -20.11
CA ILE A 448 -6.40 -24.02 -21.17
C ILE A 448 -5.79 -24.31 -22.55
N LYS A 449 -4.47 -24.14 -22.69
CA LYS A 449 -3.74 -24.32 -23.94
C LYS A 449 -3.50 -25.77 -24.37
N ARG A 450 -3.78 -26.76 -23.50
CA ARG A 450 -3.40 -28.17 -23.71
C ARG A 450 -1.90 -28.34 -23.95
N ALA A 451 -1.09 -27.46 -23.35
CA ALA A 451 0.36 -27.55 -23.49
C ALA A 451 0.87 -28.72 -22.62
N LYS A 452 1.82 -29.50 -23.15
CA LYS A 452 2.57 -30.48 -22.33
C LYS A 452 3.69 -29.75 -21.62
N VAL A 453 3.90 -30.04 -20.33
CA VAL A 453 4.96 -29.40 -19.54
C VAL A 453 6.31 -30.05 -19.84
N ILE A 454 7.32 -29.24 -20.15
CA ILE A 454 8.72 -29.69 -20.32
C ILE A 454 9.43 -29.54 -18.96
N TYR A 455 9.23 -30.52 -18.08
CA TYR A 455 9.75 -30.50 -16.70
C TYR A 455 11.26 -30.30 -16.62
N ARG A 456 12.03 -30.87 -17.55
CA ARG A 456 13.49 -30.68 -17.64
C ARG A 456 13.87 -29.19 -17.64
N ASN A 457 13.22 -28.39 -18.48
CA ASN A 457 13.55 -26.96 -18.61
C ASN A 457 13.10 -26.15 -17.40
N LEU A 458 11.98 -26.53 -16.77
CA LEU A 458 11.51 -25.95 -15.52
C LEU A 458 12.49 -26.20 -14.37
N ILE A 459 12.93 -27.46 -14.20
CA ILE A 459 13.87 -27.86 -13.14
C ILE A 459 15.22 -27.15 -13.33
N PHE A 460 15.79 -27.15 -14.54
CA PHE A 460 17.06 -26.44 -14.77
C PHE A 460 16.94 -24.94 -14.50
N ALA A 461 15.84 -24.31 -14.91
CA ALA A 461 15.62 -22.89 -14.61
C ALA A 461 15.49 -22.62 -13.11
N LEU A 462 14.80 -23.50 -12.38
CA LEU A 462 14.68 -23.42 -10.93
C LEU A 462 16.06 -23.60 -10.27
N LEU A 463 16.86 -24.58 -10.69
CA LEU A 463 18.22 -24.79 -10.18
C LEU A 463 19.13 -23.58 -10.44
N TYR A 464 19.08 -22.98 -11.64
CA TYR A 464 19.85 -21.76 -11.92
C TYR A 464 19.39 -20.57 -11.07
N PHE A 465 18.08 -20.43 -10.87
CA PHE A 465 17.53 -19.39 -10.01
C PHE A 465 17.90 -19.58 -8.54
N LEU A 466 17.77 -20.81 -8.01
CA LEU A 466 18.19 -21.16 -6.65
C LEU A 466 19.70 -20.98 -6.48
N GLY A 467 20.52 -21.38 -7.47
CA GLY A 467 21.95 -21.14 -7.45
C GLY A 467 22.31 -19.66 -7.37
N MET A 468 21.60 -18.80 -8.12
CA MET A 468 21.74 -17.34 -8.01
C MET A 468 21.38 -16.84 -6.60
N LEU A 469 20.26 -17.30 -6.02
CA LEU A 469 19.88 -16.93 -4.66
C LEU A 469 20.90 -17.39 -3.62
N THR A 470 21.42 -18.62 -3.74
CA THR A 470 22.48 -19.12 -2.86
C THR A 470 23.73 -18.25 -2.94
N ILE A 471 24.14 -17.82 -4.14
CA ILE A 471 25.28 -16.89 -4.29
C ILE A 471 24.99 -15.56 -3.60
N LEU A 472 23.78 -15.01 -3.73
CA LEU A 472 23.40 -13.76 -3.06
C LEU A 472 23.40 -13.90 -1.53
N VAL A 473 22.87 -15.01 -1.00
CA VAL A 473 22.89 -15.30 0.45
C VAL A 473 24.32 -15.49 0.93
N LEU A 474 25.16 -16.24 0.22
CA LEU A 474 26.57 -16.40 0.58
C LEU A 474 27.30 -15.05 0.55
N ALA A 475 27.04 -14.20 -0.45
CA ALA A 475 27.60 -12.85 -0.48
C ALA A 475 27.14 -12.02 0.72
N ALA A 476 25.86 -12.09 1.09
CA ALA A 476 25.33 -11.42 2.28
C ALA A 476 25.99 -11.93 3.56
N VAL A 477 26.19 -13.25 3.70
CA VAL A 477 26.87 -13.90 4.85
C VAL A 477 28.38 -13.64 4.87
N LEU A 478 28.99 -13.28 3.75
CA LEU A 478 30.38 -12.83 3.70
C LEU A 478 30.51 -11.34 4.04
N LEU A 479 29.51 -10.53 3.66
CA LEU A 479 29.47 -9.09 3.97
C LEU A 479 29.00 -8.81 5.41
N ARG A 480 28.19 -9.69 5.97
CA ARG A 480 27.61 -9.65 7.32
C ARG A 480 27.63 -11.05 7.92
N SER A 481 27.77 -11.20 9.23
CA SER A 481 27.78 -12.55 9.84
C SER A 481 26.48 -13.32 9.53
N GLY A 482 26.57 -14.65 9.45
CA GLY A 482 25.40 -15.49 9.17
C GLY A 482 24.26 -15.31 10.18
N GLU A 483 24.62 -15.09 11.44
CA GLU A 483 23.68 -14.78 12.52
C GLU A 483 22.92 -13.47 12.27
N TYR A 484 23.64 -12.40 11.89
CA TYR A 484 23.05 -11.10 11.58
C TYR A 484 22.02 -11.20 10.44
N VAL A 485 22.40 -11.85 9.33
CA VAL A 485 21.51 -12.03 8.17
C VAL A 485 20.27 -12.82 8.55
N PHE A 486 20.44 -13.89 9.33
CA PHE A 486 19.34 -14.75 9.75
C PHE A 486 18.37 -14.03 10.70
N ASN A 487 18.89 -13.28 11.67
CA ASN A 487 18.06 -12.53 12.63
C ASN A 487 17.26 -11.42 11.96
N ASN A 488 17.86 -10.69 11.01
CA ASN A 488 17.16 -9.68 10.21
C ASN A 488 16.07 -10.30 9.32
N PHE A 489 16.36 -11.45 8.71
CA PHE A 489 15.36 -12.21 7.95
C PHE A 489 14.18 -12.67 8.84
N LEU A 490 14.46 -13.15 10.05
CA LEU A 490 13.41 -13.51 11.01
C LEU A 490 12.59 -12.30 11.44
N SER A 491 13.22 -11.16 11.71
CA SER A 491 12.53 -9.90 12.02
C SER A 491 11.60 -9.47 10.89
N ALA A 492 12.07 -9.53 9.63
CA ALA A 492 11.24 -9.28 8.46
C ALA A 492 10.02 -10.23 8.41
N LEU A 493 10.21 -11.52 8.69
CA LEU A 493 9.13 -12.51 8.69
C LEU A 493 8.09 -12.24 9.78
N HIS A 494 8.53 -11.83 10.97
CA HIS A 494 7.66 -11.45 12.09
C HIS A 494 6.83 -10.21 11.76
N TYR A 495 7.46 -9.17 11.19
CA TYR A 495 6.77 -7.99 10.70
C TYR A 495 5.65 -8.35 9.70
N VAL A 496 5.95 -9.19 8.71
CA VAL A 496 4.98 -9.61 7.68
C VAL A 496 3.80 -10.40 8.25
N LYS A 497 4.00 -11.13 9.35
CA LYS A 497 2.94 -11.92 10.00
C LYS A 497 2.03 -11.08 10.90
N GLY A 498 2.52 -9.98 11.47
CA GLY A 498 1.80 -9.23 12.51
C GLY A 498 0.69 -8.31 12.01
N SER A 499 -0.11 -8.78 11.04
CA SER A 499 -1.37 -8.15 10.63
C SER A 499 -2.33 -7.85 11.79
N GLN A 500 -2.25 -8.61 12.89
CA GLN A 500 -3.02 -8.37 14.12
C GLN A 500 -2.57 -7.09 14.84
N ALA A 501 -1.28 -6.77 14.87
CA ALA A 501 -0.75 -5.57 15.52
C ALA A 501 -1.20 -4.28 14.81
N HIS A 502 -1.46 -4.36 13.50
CA HIS A 502 -1.86 -3.21 12.67
C HIS A 502 -3.38 -3.12 12.43
N GLY A 503 -4.18 -4.09 12.87
CA GLY A 503 -5.62 -4.11 12.58
C GLY A 503 -6.44 -3.20 13.49
N TYR A 504 -7.41 -2.48 12.90
CA TYR A 504 -8.44 -1.75 13.65
C TYR A 504 -9.48 -2.72 14.24
N ALA A 505 -9.97 -2.41 15.44
CA ALA A 505 -11.05 -3.16 16.06
C ALA A 505 -12.35 -3.03 15.24
N GLN A 506 -12.64 -1.80 14.81
CA GLN A 506 -13.75 -1.49 13.94
C GLN A 506 -13.25 -1.31 12.50
N ILE A 507 -13.73 -2.14 11.57
CA ILE A 507 -13.51 -1.93 10.12
C ILE A 507 -14.34 -0.73 9.62
N LYS A 508 -15.31 -0.29 10.42
CA LYS A 508 -16.47 0.48 9.99
C LYS A 508 -16.74 1.59 10.98
N ASN A 509 -16.75 2.83 10.50
CA ASN A 509 -17.38 3.92 11.23
C ASN A 509 -18.72 4.36 10.64
N ILE A 510 -19.02 4.21 9.33
CA ILE A 510 -20.18 4.90 8.74
C ILE A 510 -21.02 4.10 7.70
N GLU A 511 -20.53 3.06 7.00
CA GLU A 511 -21.32 2.49 5.87
C GLU A 511 -21.37 0.95 5.81
N GLN A 512 -22.58 0.38 6.02
CA GLN A 512 -22.81 -1.07 6.09
C GLN A 512 -22.72 -1.78 4.74
N HIS A 513 -23.17 -1.15 3.66
CA HIS A 513 -23.41 -1.82 2.39
C HIS A 513 -22.13 -2.03 1.55
N GLN A 514 -21.20 -1.07 1.54
CA GLN A 514 -19.96 -1.17 0.77
C GLN A 514 -19.08 -2.35 1.21
N TYR A 515 -19.05 -2.63 2.51
CA TYR A 515 -18.35 -3.78 3.08
C TYR A 515 -18.80 -5.09 2.41
N TYR A 516 -20.12 -5.33 2.33
CA TYR A 516 -20.67 -6.51 1.66
C TYR A 516 -20.39 -6.50 0.16
N ILE A 517 -20.48 -5.35 -0.51
CA ILE A 517 -20.16 -5.23 -1.94
C ILE A 517 -18.72 -5.67 -2.20
N TYR A 518 -17.75 -5.17 -1.45
CA TYR A 518 -16.33 -5.43 -1.75
C TYR A 518 -15.82 -6.75 -1.18
N HIS A 519 -16.31 -7.22 -0.03
CA HIS A 519 -15.81 -8.44 0.59
C HIS A 519 -16.67 -9.69 0.33
N ILE A 520 -17.89 -9.53 -0.19
CA ILE A 520 -18.75 -10.68 -0.51
C ILE A 520 -19.12 -10.69 -2.00
N PHE A 521 -19.80 -9.65 -2.50
CA PHE A 521 -20.32 -9.66 -3.88
C PHE A 521 -19.22 -9.66 -4.94
N PHE A 522 -18.21 -8.79 -4.81
CA PHE A 522 -17.11 -8.73 -5.77
C PHE A 522 -16.30 -10.04 -5.85
N PRO A 523 -15.90 -10.69 -4.74
CA PRO A 523 -15.29 -12.02 -4.76
C PRO A 523 -16.10 -13.07 -5.51
N ILE A 524 -17.42 -13.09 -5.30
CA ILE A 524 -18.30 -14.05 -5.97
C ILE A 524 -18.34 -13.78 -7.47
N ILE A 525 -18.55 -12.52 -7.87
CA ILE A 525 -18.55 -12.13 -9.28
C ILE A 525 -17.21 -12.51 -9.91
N ALA A 526 -16.08 -12.24 -9.25
CA ALA A 526 -14.75 -12.61 -9.71
C ALA A 526 -14.58 -14.13 -9.85
N ALA A 527 -15.13 -14.92 -8.92
CA ALA A 527 -15.01 -16.37 -8.92
C ALA A 527 -15.80 -16.98 -10.09
N VAL A 528 -17.06 -16.58 -10.22
CA VAL A 528 -17.94 -17.00 -11.33
C VAL A 528 -17.32 -16.59 -12.67
N ALA A 529 -16.89 -15.33 -12.79
CA ALA A 529 -16.27 -14.83 -14.02
C ALA A 529 -14.96 -15.56 -14.36
N SER A 530 -14.17 -15.95 -13.36
CA SER A 530 -12.95 -16.75 -13.55
C SER A 530 -13.28 -18.14 -14.08
N ILE A 531 -14.27 -18.83 -13.51
CA ILE A 531 -14.71 -20.17 -13.97
C ILE A 531 -15.23 -20.09 -15.41
N VAL A 532 -16.11 -19.12 -15.69
CA VAL A 532 -16.66 -18.89 -17.03
C VAL A 532 -15.54 -18.57 -18.02
N SER A 533 -14.55 -17.77 -17.62
CA SER A 533 -13.37 -17.46 -18.44
C SER A 533 -12.57 -18.71 -18.77
N VAL A 534 -12.26 -19.57 -17.79
CA VAL A 534 -11.56 -20.86 -18.04
C VAL A 534 -12.35 -21.70 -19.03
N PHE A 535 -13.66 -21.86 -18.83
CA PHE A 535 -14.52 -22.66 -19.70
C PHE A 535 -14.54 -22.13 -21.14
N LYS A 536 -14.72 -20.82 -21.31
CA LYS A 536 -14.72 -20.17 -22.63
C LYS A 536 -13.35 -20.25 -23.30
N LEU A 537 -12.27 -20.01 -22.56
CA LEU A 537 -10.90 -20.06 -23.08
C LEU A 537 -10.49 -21.47 -23.56
N ARG A 538 -11.11 -22.53 -23.01
CA ARG A 538 -10.94 -23.91 -23.49
C ARG A 538 -11.60 -24.17 -24.85
N LEU A 539 -12.64 -23.41 -25.17
CA LEU A 539 -13.42 -23.55 -26.40
C LEU A 539 -12.92 -22.60 -27.49
N GLU A 540 -12.54 -21.38 -27.11
CA GLU A 540 -12.13 -20.33 -28.04
C GLU A 540 -10.95 -19.51 -27.51
N LYS A 541 -10.12 -19.01 -28.43
CA LYS A 541 -9.03 -18.09 -28.08
C LYS A 541 -9.60 -16.68 -27.89
N ASN A 542 -9.65 -16.20 -26.65
CA ASN A 542 -10.13 -14.86 -26.33
C ASN A 542 -9.17 -14.14 -25.37
N ARG A 543 -8.36 -13.22 -25.89
CA ARG A 543 -7.34 -12.51 -25.08
C ARG A 543 -7.92 -11.70 -23.93
N TYR A 544 -9.14 -11.16 -24.07
CA TYR A 544 -9.76 -10.35 -23.02
C TYR A 544 -10.15 -11.22 -21.82
N LEU A 545 -10.71 -12.41 -22.06
CA LEU A 545 -10.98 -13.38 -21.00
C LEU A 545 -9.69 -13.89 -20.34
N LEU A 546 -8.60 -14.05 -21.11
CA LEU A 546 -7.31 -14.45 -20.55
C LEU A 546 -6.75 -13.39 -19.60
N PHE A 547 -6.78 -12.12 -20.02
CA PHE A 547 -6.28 -11.01 -19.20
C PHE A 547 -7.18 -10.77 -17.99
N SER A 548 -8.50 -10.88 -18.19
CA SER A 548 -9.49 -10.85 -17.11
C SER A 548 -9.23 -11.92 -16.05
N LEU A 549 -9.03 -13.18 -16.47
CA LEU A 549 -8.76 -14.29 -15.56
C LEU A 549 -7.52 -14.04 -14.70
N PHE A 550 -6.40 -13.61 -15.29
CA PHE A 550 -5.21 -13.26 -14.52
C PHE A 550 -5.48 -12.14 -13.52
N THR A 551 -6.19 -11.10 -13.96
CA THR A 551 -6.47 -9.92 -13.14
C THR A 551 -7.43 -10.25 -11.99
N PHE A 552 -8.41 -11.14 -12.17
CA PHE A 552 -9.25 -11.65 -11.07
C PHE A 552 -8.45 -12.47 -10.06
N LEU A 553 -7.52 -13.30 -10.50
CA LEU A 553 -6.62 -14.04 -9.59
C LEU A 553 -5.72 -13.07 -8.80
N LEU A 554 -5.24 -12.01 -9.44
CA LEU A 554 -4.51 -10.93 -8.76
C LEU A 554 -5.37 -10.19 -7.74
N TYR A 555 -6.63 -9.93 -8.08
CA TYR A 555 -7.61 -9.38 -7.14
C TYR A 555 -7.79 -10.30 -5.92
N PHE A 556 -8.00 -11.61 -6.11
CA PHE A 556 -8.15 -12.56 -5.00
C PHE A 556 -6.93 -12.59 -4.08
N ALA A 557 -5.72 -12.52 -4.64
CA ALA A 557 -4.50 -12.52 -3.85
C ALA A 557 -4.32 -11.22 -3.03
N ASN A 558 -4.92 -10.11 -3.46
CA ASN A 558 -4.78 -8.80 -2.81
C ASN A 558 -5.97 -8.42 -1.90
N ILE A 559 -7.11 -9.12 -1.99
CA ILE A 559 -8.36 -8.71 -1.31
C ILE A 559 -8.24 -8.67 0.22
N GLN A 560 -7.32 -9.44 0.79
CA GLN A 560 -7.05 -9.43 2.24
C GLN A 560 -6.58 -8.07 2.77
N ARG A 561 -6.03 -7.20 1.91
CA ARG A 561 -5.49 -5.89 2.34
C ARG A 561 -6.55 -4.94 2.89
N GLY A 562 -7.80 -5.04 2.42
CA GLY A 562 -8.90 -4.21 2.95
C GLY A 562 -9.50 -4.70 4.27
N LEU A 563 -9.02 -5.84 4.79
CA LEU A 563 -9.42 -6.37 6.11
C LEU A 563 -8.47 -5.95 7.25
N VAL A 564 -7.36 -5.29 6.91
CA VAL A 564 -6.32 -4.80 7.83
C VAL A 564 -6.27 -3.26 7.72
N ARG A 565 -5.26 -2.61 8.33
CA ARG A 565 -4.96 -1.18 8.16
C ARG A 565 -5.03 -0.75 6.69
N HIS A 566 -5.41 0.51 6.44
CA HIS A 566 -5.71 1.02 5.10
C HIS A 566 -6.94 0.40 4.41
N GLY A 567 -7.90 -0.08 5.19
CA GLY A 567 -9.23 -0.48 4.71
C GLY A 567 -10.25 0.67 4.70
N PHE A 568 -11.52 0.30 4.87
CA PHE A 568 -12.64 1.25 4.90
C PHE A 568 -12.55 2.30 6.01
N ALA A 569 -11.98 1.95 7.17
CA ALA A 569 -11.77 2.87 8.28
C ALA A 569 -10.94 4.12 7.88
N GLU A 570 -10.07 3.99 6.86
CA GLU A 570 -9.20 5.07 6.38
C GLU A 570 -9.64 5.68 5.04
N GLN A 571 -10.80 5.28 4.48
CA GLN A 571 -11.22 5.68 3.12
C GLN A 571 -10.17 5.32 2.03
N LYS A 572 -9.50 4.18 2.21
CA LYS A 572 -8.49 3.64 1.28
C LYS A 572 -8.96 2.36 0.58
N GLU A 573 -10.27 2.24 0.37
CA GLU A 573 -10.92 1.09 -0.28
C GLU A 573 -10.41 0.83 -1.71
N PHE A 574 -9.81 1.83 -2.36
CA PHE A 574 -9.19 1.66 -3.67
C PHE A 574 -8.03 0.66 -3.67
N TYR A 575 -7.36 0.43 -2.53
CA TYR A 575 -6.36 -0.64 -2.40
C TYR A 575 -6.96 -2.03 -2.59
N LEU A 576 -8.21 -2.22 -2.15
CA LEU A 576 -8.96 -3.47 -2.19
C LEU A 576 -9.50 -3.81 -3.59
N ILE A 577 -10.19 -2.84 -4.21
CA ILE A 577 -10.93 -3.02 -5.48
C ILE A 577 -10.08 -2.77 -6.73
N SER A 578 -8.82 -2.36 -6.51
CA SER A 578 -7.86 -1.80 -7.45
C SER A 578 -7.78 -2.40 -8.86
N VAL A 579 -7.95 -3.72 -8.99
CA VAL A 579 -7.88 -4.42 -10.28
C VAL A 579 -9.16 -5.18 -10.62
N PHE A 580 -10.14 -5.19 -9.71
CA PHE A 580 -11.44 -5.85 -9.93
C PHE A 580 -12.19 -5.20 -11.09
N TYR A 581 -12.27 -3.87 -11.11
CA TYR A 581 -12.97 -3.14 -12.17
C TYR A 581 -12.38 -3.39 -13.55
N LEU A 582 -11.06 -3.43 -13.63
CA LEU A 582 -10.36 -3.81 -14.85
C LEU A 582 -10.69 -5.26 -15.26
N ALA A 583 -10.58 -6.20 -14.32
CA ALA A 583 -10.86 -7.61 -14.58
C ALA A 583 -12.28 -7.85 -15.10
N LEU A 584 -13.27 -7.23 -14.46
CA LEU A 584 -14.68 -7.36 -14.82
C LEU A 584 -14.99 -6.68 -16.16
N THR A 585 -14.41 -5.51 -16.43
CA THR A 585 -14.58 -4.85 -17.73
C THR A 585 -14.02 -5.70 -18.87
N LEU A 586 -12.83 -6.28 -18.68
CA LEU A 586 -12.22 -7.22 -19.64
C LEU A 586 -13.07 -8.48 -19.82
N PHE A 587 -13.64 -9.00 -18.74
CA PHE A 587 -14.55 -10.14 -18.78
C PHE A 587 -15.76 -9.86 -19.66
N LEU A 588 -16.49 -8.77 -19.37
CA LEU A 588 -17.72 -8.41 -20.07
C LEU A 588 -17.48 -8.22 -21.56
N ILE A 589 -16.37 -7.58 -21.96
CA ILE A 589 -15.99 -7.45 -23.38
C ILE A 589 -15.66 -8.80 -24.00
N GLY A 590 -14.96 -9.65 -23.25
CA GLY A 590 -14.64 -11.00 -23.65
C GLY A 590 -15.90 -11.79 -24.00
N ILE A 591 -16.96 -11.65 -23.19
CA ILE A 591 -18.26 -12.31 -23.40
C ILE A 591 -19.05 -11.68 -24.54
N ILE A 592 -19.14 -10.35 -24.63
CA ILE A 592 -19.95 -9.64 -25.65
C ILE A 592 -19.39 -9.88 -27.08
N ASN A 593 -18.08 -10.10 -27.21
CA ASN A 593 -17.35 -10.45 -28.44
C ASN A 593 -17.65 -9.65 -29.73
N LYS A 594 -18.21 -8.43 -29.63
CA LYS A 594 -18.43 -7.55 -30.79
C LYS A 594 -17.12 -6.90 -31.24
N LYS A 595 -16.56 -7.30 -32.39
CA LYS A 595 -15.20 -6.91 -32.84
C LYS A 595 -14.95 -5.41 -33.00
N ASN A 596 -15.96 -4.60 -33.35
CA ASN A 596 -15.76 -3.21 -33.77
C ASN A 596 -15.97 -2.14 -32.69
N ILE A 597 -16.52 -2.49 -31.52
CA ILE A 597 -16.87 -1.52 -30.47
C ILE A 597 -16.23 -1.83 -29.11
N LYS A 598 -15.24 -2.75 -29.06
CA LYS A 598 -14.69 -3.27 -27.80
C LYS A 598 -14.07 -2.17 -26.95
N GLU A 599 -13.40 -1.20 -27.56
CA GLU A 599 -12.72 -0.12 -26.83
C GLU A 599 -13.73 0.89 -26.24
N ILE A 600 -14.80 1.18 -26.99
CA ILE A 600 -15.90 2.03 -26.51
C ILE A 600 -16.62 1.32 -25.36
N LEU A 601 -16.93 0.02 -25.53
CA LEU A 601 -17.52 -0.79 -24.46
C LEU A 601 -16.62 -0.85 -23.23
N PHE A 602 -15.29 -0.96 -23.40
CA PHE A 602 -14.34 -0.94 -22.28
C PHE A 602 -14.45 0.36 -21.48
N TYR A 603 -14.37 1.49 -22.18
CA TYR A 603 -14.46 2.79 -21.55
C TYR A 603 -15.79 2.97 -20.83
N SER A 604 -16.91 2.72 -21.53
CA SER A 604 -18.25 2.92 -20.98
C SER A 604 -18.56 1.98 -19.81
N LEU A 605 -18.23 0.68 -19.93
CA LEU A 605 -18.47 -0.29 -18.86
C LEU A 605 -17.60 0.02 -17.65
N GLY A 606 -16.31 0.33 -17.84
CA GLY A 606 -15.43 0.69 -16.74
C GLY A 606 -15.90 1.95 -16.01
N PHE A 607 -16.34 2.97 -16.75
CA PHE A 607 -16.88 4.20 -16.20
C PHE A 607 -18.15 3.95 -15.36
N VAL A 608 -19.12 3.24 -15.94
CA VAL A 608 -20.39 2.88 -15.29
C VAL A 608 -20.12 2.05 -14.04
N LEU A 609 -19.25 1.04 -14.13
CA LEU A 609 -18.94 0.15 -13.02
C LEU A 609 -18.39 0.92 -11.81
N VAL A 610 -17.44 1.83 -12.03
CA VAL A 610 -16.88 2.66 -10.95
C VAL A 610 -17.95 3.62 -10.41
N LEU A 611 -18.70 4.29 -11.29
CA LEU A 611 -19.74 5.25 -10.89
C LEU A 611 -20.81 4.63 -9.97
N PHE A 612 -21.26 3.42 -10.29
CA PHE A 612 -22.37 2.77 -9.56
C PHE A 612 -21.94 2.03 -8.29
N THR A 613 -20.65 1.72 -8.13
CA THR A 613 -20.19 0.89 -7.01
C THR A 613 -19.24 1.60 -6.05
N LYS A 614 -18.78 2.80 -6.41
CA LYS A 614 -17.98 3.64 -5.53
C LYS A 614 -18.83 4.75 -4.95
N PHE A 615 -18.67 5.00 -3.66
CA PHE A 615 -19.20 6.21 -3.04
C PHE A 615 -18.25 7.36 -3.29
N PHE A 616 -18.78 8.46 -3.81
CA PHE A 616 -18.03 9.67 -4.08
C PHE A 616 -18.44 10.74 -3.08
N ASN A 617 -17.45 11.29 -2.37
CA ASN A 617 -17.59 12.64 -1.85
C ASN A 617 -17.52 13.58 -3.06
N PHE A 618 -18.68 14.03 -3.56
CA PHE A 618 -18.78 14.86 -4.75
C PHE A 618 -18.16 16.25 -4.48
N HIS A 619 -16.86 16.38 -4.79
CA HIS A 619 -16.20 17.67 -4.91
C HIS A 619 -15.78 17.87 -6.37
N PRO A 620 -16.16 18.99 -7.01
CA PRO A 620 -15.74 19.27 -8.37
C PRO A 620 -14.22 19.43 -8.42
N GLN A 621 -13.54 18.49 -9.07
CA GLN A 621 -12.11 18.55 -9.34
C GLN A 621 -11.86 18.41 -10.84
N GLN A 622 -10.81 19.06 -11.33
CA GLN A 622 -10.35 18.87 -12.71
C GLN A 622 -9.81 17.45 -12.91
N THR A 623 -10.13 16.86 -14.06
CA THR A 623 -9.51 15.61 -14.51
C THR A 623 -8.01 15.79 -14.71
N ASP A 624 -7.26 14.68 -14.73
CA ASP A 624 -5.81 14.75 -14.93
C ASP A 624 -5.44 15.36 -16.29
N LEU A 625 -6.17 15.07 -17.37
CA LEU A 625 -5.95 15.75 -18.66
C LEU A 625 -6.29 17.24 -18.63
N GLU A 626 -7.36 17.63 -17.95
CA GLU A 626 -7.70 19.04 -17.81
C GLU A 626 -6.60 19.75 -17.01
N ARG A 627 -6.18 19.17 -15.88
CA ARG A 627 -5.11 19.71 -15.04
C ARG A 627 -3.78 19.80 -15.79
N SER A 628 -3.41 18.80 -16.58
CA SER A 628 -2.17 18.82 -17.35
C SER A 628 -2.17 19.92 -18.43
N LEU A 629 -3.35 20.28 -18.95
CA LEU A 629 -3.49 21.30 -19.99
C LEU A 629 -3.70 22.72 -19.44
N SER A 630 -4.46 22.89 -18.35
CA SER A 630 -4.81 24.21 -17.81
C SER A 630 -4.06 24.60 -16.55
N ASN A 631 -3.55 23.64 -15.79
CA ASN A 631 -2.86 23.82 -14.50
C ASN A 631 -1.59 22.97 -14.39
N SER A 632 -0.79 22.92 -15.46
CA SER A 632 0.49 22.19 -15.48
C SER A 632 1.47 22.74 -14.44
N THR A 633 2.27 21.86 -13.84
CA THR A 633 3.42 22.21 -12.99
C THR A 633 4.42 23.12 -13.71
N PHE A 634 4.51 23.05 -15.05
CA PHE A 634 5.39 23.91 -15.84
C PHE A 634 5.04 25.41 -15.71
N TYR A 635 3.80 25.75 -15.39
CA TYR A 635 3.39 27.15 -15.20
C TYR A 635 4.05 27.82 -14.00
N GLN A 636 4.41 27.03 -13.00
CA GLN A 636 5.04 27.53 -11.79
C GLN A 636 6.57 27.69 -11.96
N LEU A 637 7.17 27.13 -13.02
CA LEU A 637 8.62 27.16 -13.20
C LEU A 637 9.20 28.58 -13.22
N PRO A 638 8.70 29.57 -13.99
CA PRO A 638 9.27 30.90 -13.99
C PRO A 638 9.25 31.55 -12.60
N SER A 639 8.15 31.42 -11.86
CA SER A 639 8.06 31.96 -10.51
C SER A 639 9.01 31.26 -9.55
N LEU A 640 9.17 29.95 -9.65
CA LEU A 640 10.07 29.17 -8.79
C LEU A 640 11.55 29.50 -9.08
N PHE A 641 11.94 29.59 -10.35
CA PHE A 641 13.31 29.99 -10.72
C PHE A 641 13.58 31.48 -10.42
N ALA A 642 12.57 32.35 -10.51
CA ALA A 642 12.72 33.76 -10.14
C ALA A 642 12.95 33.98 -8.64
N GLN A 643 12.47 33.07 -7.79
CA GLN A 643 12.74 33.11 -6.35
C GLN A 643 14.21 32.81 -6.01
N GLN A 644 14.97 32.20 -6.95
CA GLN A 644 16.34 31.73 -6.74
C GLN A 644 16.54 31.03 -5.38
N PRO A 645 15.73 30.01 -5.07
CA PRO A 645 15.83 29.35 -3.78
C PRO A 645 17.22 28.72 -3.64
N THR A 646 17.82 28.92 -2.47
CA THR A 646 19.16 28.39 -2.14
C THR A 646 19.15 26.86 -2.00
N THR A 647 17.98 26.26 -1.80
CA THR A 647 17.77 24.81 -1.71
C THR A 647 16.56 24.39 -2.54
N ARG A 648 16.44 23.08 -2.81
CA ARG A 648 15.27 22.52 -3.51
C ARG A 648 13.99 22.48 -2.67
N VAL A 649 14.10 22.75 -1.36
CA VAL A 649 12.98 22.69 -0.41
C VAL A 649 12.64 24.08 0.11
N ILE A 650 11.54 24.64 -0.38
CA ILE A 650 11.08 25.99 -0.04
C ILE A 650 10.54 25.99 1.40
N GLY A 651 11.05 26.90 2.23
CA GLY A 651 10.65 27.04 3.64
C GLY A 651 11.37 26.10 4.61
N GLN A 652 12.43 25.41 4.17
CA GLN A 652 13.15 24.43 4.99
C GLN A 652 13.68 25.01 6.31
N GLU A 653 14.21 26.23 6.30
CA GLU A 653 14.76 26.84 7.52
C GLU A 653 13.67 27.15 8.55
N GLU A 654 12.57 27.79 8.13
CA GLU A 654 11.41 28.06 9.02
C GLU A 654 10.84 26.76 9.58
N PHE A 655 10.68 25.75 8.73
CA PHE A 655 10.22 24.43 9.12
C PHE A 655 11.18 23.76 10.12
N ALA A 656 12.48 23.80 9.86
CA ALA A 656 13.49 23.26 10.78
C ALA A 656 13.43 23.97 12.14
N GLN A 657 13.42 25.30 12.15
CA GLN A 657 13.34 26.09 13.39
C GLN A 657 12.10 25.74 14.21
N LYS A 658 10.97 25.51 13.54
CA LYS A 658 9.72 25.13 14.19
C LYS A 658 9.73 23.70 14.71
N HIS A 659 10.30 22.75 13.96
CA HIS A 659 10.06 21.32 14.21
C HIS A 659 11.25 20.52 14.77
N TYR A 660 12.51 20.81 14.41
CA TYR A 660 13.63 19.96 14.84
C TYR A 660 14.99 20.65 15.05
N ALA A 661 15.16 21.93 14.72
CA ALA A 661 16.49 22.58 14.76
C ALA A 661 17.13 22.64 16.16
N GLN A 662 16.34 22.92 17.20
CA GLN A 662 16.86 22.93 18.58
C GLN A 662 17.23 21.51 19.03
N LEU A 663 16.45 20.52 18.61
CA LEU A 663 16.73 19.12 18.88
C LEU A 663 18.00 18.66 18.16
N LYS A 664 18.18 19.02 16.89
CA LYS A 664 19.41 18.75 16.14
C LYS A 664 20.62 19.40 16.82
N SER A 665 20.54 20.68 17.17
CA SER A 665 21.62 21.39 17.87
C SER A 665 21.95 20.74 19.22
N PHE A 666 20.93 20.30 19.96
CA PHE A 666 21.11 19.56 21.20
C PHE A 666 21.89 18.27 20.95
N PHE A 667 21.49 17.44 19.99
CA PHE A 667 22.20 16.19 19.71
C PHE A 667 23.60 16.40 19.14
N ASP A 668 23.80 17.36 18.23
CA ASP A 668 25.12 17.70 17.71
C ASP A 668 26.11 18.13 18.80
N SER A 669 25.61 18.70 19.91
CA SER A 669 26.43 19.10 21.05
C SER A 669 26.66 17.99 22.08
N ASN A 670 25.84 16.94 22.08
CA ASN A 670 25.80 15.93 23.15
C ASN A 670 26.04 14.49 22.67
N LEU A 671 26.06 14.25 21.37
CA LEU A 671 26.34 12.96 20.73
C LEU A 671 27.59 13.07 19.86
N SER A 672 28.47 12.09 19.95
CA SER A 672 29.50 11.87 18.92
C SER A 672 28.86 11.44 17.58
N GLU A 673 29.63 11.48 16.49
CA GLU A 673 29.13 11.10 15.15
C GLU A 673 28.64 9.64 15.10
N GLU A 674 29.28 8.74 15.84
CA GLU A 674 28.93 7.31 15.90
C GLU A 674 27.77 7.01 16.85
N GLN A 675 27.36 7.98 17.68
CA GLN A 675 26.25 7.82 18.61
C GLN A 675 24.93 8.30 18.00
N SER A 676 23.84 7.70 18.49
CA SER A 676 22.48 8.04 18.11
C SER A 676 21.57 8.11 19.35
N PHE A 677 20.25 8.08 19.15
CA PHE A 677 19.24 8.08 20.20
C PHE A 677 18.13 7.06 19.90
N ILE A 678 17.36 6.69 20.93
CA ILE A 678 16.15 5.87 20.77
C ILE A 678 14.94 6.80 20.62
N ASP A 679 14.16 6.63 19.56
CA ASP A 679 12.89 7.31 19.37
C ASP A 679 11.73 6.45 19.88
N PHE A 680 11.22 6.81 21.06
CA PHE A 680 10.03 6.20 21.66
C PHE A 680 8.76 7.03 21.42
N SER A 681 8.90 8.21 20.80
CA SER A 681 7.79 9.11 20.46
C SER A 681 7.05 8.73 19.18
N ASN A 682 7.56 7.73 18.44
CA ASN A 682 7.06 7.32 17.12
C ASN A 682 7.14 8.43 16.06
N THR A 683 8.24 9.19 16.06
CA THR A 683 8.55 10.28 15.13
C THR A 683 9.82 9.98 14.30
N PRO A 684 9.84 8.89 13.50
CA PRO A 684 11.07 8.34 12.92
C PRO A 684 11.80 9.26 11.94
N MET A 685 11.16 10.30 11.41
CA MET A 685 11.81 11.30 10.56
C MET A 685 12.86 12.13 11.32
N LEU A 686 12.82 12.15 12.66
CA LEU A 686 13.83 12.84 13.46
C LEU A 686 15.23 12.25 13.25
N TYR A 687 15.36 10.95 12.97
CA TYR A 687 16.63 10.33 12.60
C TYR A 687 17.24 11.01 11.37
N PHE A 688 16.47 11.10 10.29
CA PHE A 688 16.87 11.77 9.06
C PHE A 688 17.25 13.24 9.27
N TYR A 689 16.39 14.02 9.94
CA TYR A 689 16.61 15.46 10.12
C TYR A 689 17.74 15.82 11.09
N THR A 690 18.06 14.92 12.02
CA THR A 690 19.20 15.07 12.93
C THR A 690 20.45 14.36 12.41
N GLU A 691 20.36 13.70 11.24
CA GLU A 691 21.40 12.92 10.59
C GLU A 691 21.94 11.78 11.48
N ARG A 692 21.08 11.23 12.35
CA ARG A 692 21.42 10.14 13.28
C ARG A 692 20.88 8.81 12.79
N LYS A 693 21.68 7.76 12.94
CA LYS A 693 21.33 6.41 12.52
C LYS A 693 20.07 5.94 13.25
N SER A 694 19.06 5.49 12.52
CA SER A 694 17.92 4.79 13.14
C SER A 694 18.44 3.48 13.75
N PRO A 695 18.15 3.18 15.03
CA PRO A 695 18.44 1.86 15.58
C PRO A 695 17.62 0.80 14.83
N GLY A 696 18.04 -0.46 14.93
CA GLY A 696 17.24 -1.58 14.46
C GLY A 696 17.27 -1.80 12.95
N TYR A 697 16.61 -2.88 12.55
CA TYR A 697 16.47 -3.31 11.16
C TYR A 697 15.41 -2.51 10.36
N PHE A 698 14.50 -1.76 10.99
CA PHE A 698 13.40 -1.10 10.27
C PHE A 698 13.55 0.42 10.25
N ASN A 699 13.26 1.06 9.10
CA ASN A 699 13.32 2.52 8.97
C ASN A 699 12.23 3.27 9.77
N GLN A 700 11.11 2.60 10.01
CA GLN A 700 10.10 2.98 10.99
C GLN A 700 10.23 2.03 12.19
N ASN A 701 11.34 2.14 12.92
CA ASN A 701 11.75 1.13 13.89
C ASN A 701 10.66 0.78 14.90
N LEU A 702 10.15 1.78 15.63
CA LEU A 702 9.19 1.55 16.69
C LEU A 702 7.90 0.91 16.15
N GLN A 703 7.28 1.48 15.11
CA GLN A 703 6.06 0.92 14.51
C GLN A 703 6.21 -0.54 14.05
N ASN A 704 7.35 -0.90 13.47
CA ASN A 704 7.57 -2.21 12.86
C ASN A 704 8.09 -3.26 13.85
N THR A 705 8.39 -2.86 15.09
CA THR A 705 8.79 -3.73 16.20
C THR A 705 7.55 -4.19 16.97
N ILE A 706 6.79 -5.10 16.36
CA ILE A 706 5.38 -5.37 16.70
C ILE A 706 5.14 -6.50 17.72
N ASP A 707 6.17 -7.28 18.08
CA ASP A 707 6.04 -8.42 19.00
C ASP A 707 7.27 -8.60 19.89
N ASP A 708 7.20 -9.56 20.81
CA ASP A 708 8.29 -9.85 21.75
C ASP A 708 9.61 -10.16 21.06
N LYS A 709 9.58 -10.90 19.95
CA LYS A 709 10.81 -11.33 19.28
C LYS A 709 11.50 -10.15 18.59
N THR A 710 10.74 -9.33 17.89
CA THR A 710 11.26 -8.10 17.26
C THR A 710 11.73 -7.10 18.31
N GLN A 711 11.03 -6.95 19.43
CA GLN A 711 11.48 -6.11 20.56
C GLN A 711 12.77 -6.63 21.18
N LEU A 712 12.87 -7.93 21.46
CA LEU A 712 14.09 -8.53 22.02
C LEU A 712 15.27 -8.43 21.06
N HIS A 713 15.03 -8.61 19.74
CA HIS A 713 16.03 -8.41 18.71
C HIS A 713 16.53 -6.96 18.68
N LEU A 714 15.62 -5.98 18.67
CA LEU A 714 16.00 -4.56 18.78
C LEU A 714 16.83 -4.31 20.04
N LEU A 715 16.40 -4.83 21.19
CA LEU A 715 17.14 -4.70 22.44
C LEU A 715 18.54 -5.35 22.39
N GLN A 716 18.82 -6.30 21.49
CA GLN A 716 20.16 -6.88 21.32
C GLN A 716 21.12 -5.91 20.66
N GLU A 717 20.60 -4.97 19.88
CA GLU A 717 21.37 -3.94 19.17
C GLU A 717 21.52 -2.64 19.98
N LEU A 718 20.80 -2.49 21.09
CA LEU A 718 20.81 -1.28 21.90
C LEU A 718 21.81 -1.36 23.05
N THR A 719 22.78 -0.44 23.04
CA THR A 719 23.66 -0.18 24.18
C THR A 719 23.51 1.27 24.65
N THR A 720 23.56 1.51 25.96
CA THR A 720 23.47 2.88 26.53
C THR A 720 24.67 3.77 26.16
N LYS A 721 25.77 3.16 25.70
CA LYS A 721 26.94 3.86 25.18
C LYS A 721 26.70 4.38 23.77
N GLU A 722 26.11 3.60 22.88
CA GLU A 722 25.80 4.01 21.51
C GLU A 722 24.56 4.90 21.44
N TYR A 723 23.58 4.65 22.32
CA TYR A 723 22.32 5.40 22.38
C TYR A 723 22.12 6.09 23.73
N PRO A 724 22.95 7.07 24.12
CA PRO A 724 22.89 7.65 25.46
C PRO A 724 21.64 8.51 25.73
N TYR A 725 20.83 8.81 24.71
CA TYR A 725 19.59 9.58 24.83
C TYR A 725 18.38 8.84 24.27
N VAL A 726 17.21 9.17 24.83
CA VAL A 726 15.90 8.71 24.34
C VAL A 726 14.99 9.91 24.16
N ILE A 727 14.33 9.98 23.00
CA ILE A 727 13.16 10.84 22.79
C ILE A 727 11.96 10.03 23.30
N TYR A 728 11.52 10.30 24.52
CA TYR A 728 10.54 9.46 25.19
C TYR A 728 9.10 9.70 24.68
N GLY A 729 8.78 10.93 24.31
CA GLY A 729 7.44 11.32 23.86
C GLY A 729 7.32 12.83 23.65
N HIS A 730 6.16 13.27 23.15
CA HIS A 730 5.88 14.69 22.94
C HIS A 730 5.20 15.34 24.17
N VAL A 731 5.43 16.63 24.37
CA VAL A 731 4.89 17.46 25.46
C VAL A 731 4.26 18.73 24.85
N PRO A 732 2.91 18.85 24.83
CA PRO A 732 1.92 17.88 25.33
C PRO A 732 1.81 16.64 24.44
N ARG A 733 1.34 15.51 24.98
CA ARG A 733 1.19 14.27 24.19
C ARG A 733 0.32 14.48 22.95
N ASN A 734 0.70 13.83 21.85
CA ASN A 734 0.00 13.86 20.58
C ASN A 734 -0.44 12.45 20.13
N TRP A 735 -0.88 12.32 18.88
CA TRP A 735 -1.34 11.04 18.32
C TRP A 735 -0.23 9.98 18.25
N PHE A 736 1.03 10.36 18.03
CA PHE A 736 2.16 9.43 17.88
C PHE A 736 2.54 8.74 19.20
N ASP A 737 2.34 9.41 20.35
CA ASP A 737 2.53 8.82 21.69
C ASP A 737 1.49 7.70 22.01
N LYS A 738 0.38 7.68 21.26
CA LYS A 738 -0.73 6.73 21.42
C LYS A 738 -1.27 6.25 20.06
N THR A 739 -0.37 5.73 19.23
CA THR A 739 -0.72 5.31 17.86
C THR A 739 -1.84 4.26 17.90
N ASP A 740 -2.86 4.44 17.07
CA ASP A 740 -4.10 3.62 17.06
C ASP A 740 -4.78 3.51 18.44
N GLY A 741 -4.65 4.54 19.28
CA GLY A 741 -5.24 4.58 20.62
C GLY A 741 -4.56 3.70 21.67
N ILE A 742 -3.41 3.10 21.35
CA ILE A 742 -2.60 2.30 22.27
C ILE A 742 -1.35 3.09 22.65
N ASP A 743 -1.13 3.29 23.95
CA ASP A 743 0.05 3.97 24.47
C ASP A 743 1.34 3.21 24.12
N ASN A 744 2.40 3.92 23.74
CA ASN A 744 3.68 3.30 23.36
C ASN A 744 4.27 2.47 24.51
N THR A 745 4.04 2.85 25.77
CA THR A 745 4.48 2.06 26.95
C THR A 745 3.76 0.71 27.08
N ILE A 746 2.52 0.61 26.58
CA ILE A 746 1.76 -0.65 26.57
C ILE A 746 2.17 -1.48 25.36
N ARG A 747 2.26 -0.85 24.17
CA ARG A 747 2.57 -1.54 22.91
C ARG A 747 3.99 -2.12 22.90
N TYR A 748 4.96 -1.33 23.34
CA TYR A 748 6.40 -1.65 23.30
C TYR A 748 6.94 -1.89 24.69
N TYR A 749 6.25 -2.77 25.43
CA TYR A 749 6.45 -2.93 26.87
C TYR A 749 7.88 -3.31 27.26
N LEU A 750 8.53 -4.23 26.54
CA LEU A 750 9.93 -4.62 26.81
C LEU A 750 10.90 -3.46 26.56
N LEU A 751 10.68 -2.69 25.51
CA LEU A 751 11.48 -1.50 25.21
C LEU A 751 11.25 -0.40 26.27
N SER A 752 10.00 -0.22 26.70
CA SER A 752 9.65 0.77 27.73
C SER A 752 10.34 0.48 29.06
N GLU A 753 10.38 -0.78 29.47
CA GLU A 753 11.04 -1.22 30.70
C GLU A 753 12.54 -1.09 30.63
N TYR A 754 13.13 -1.45 29.48
CA TYR A 754 14.54 -1.18 29.22
C TYR A 754 14.85 0.32 29.37
N ILE A 755 14.01 1.19 28.81
CA ILE A 755 14.17 2.64 28.94
C ILE A 755 14.05 3.09 30.40
N HIS A 756 13.00 2.68 31.13
CA HIS A 756 12.80 3.07 32.54
C HIS A 756 13.92 2.57 33.46
N THR A 757 14.46 1.40 33.16
CA THR A 757 15.54 0.80 33.94
C THR A 757 16.87 1.50 33.68
N ASN A 758 17.16 1.91 32.44
CA ASN A 758 18.49 2.38 32.05
C ASN A 758 18.60 3.90 31.86
N TYR A 759 17.49 4.61 31.77
CA TYR A 759 17.45 6.05 31.47
C TYR A 759 16.63 6.80 32.52
N VAL A 760 16.89 8.11 32.63
CA VAL A 760 16.15 9.02 33.50
C VAL A 760 15.74 10.30 32.76
N PRO A 761 14.60 10.91 33.09
CA PRO A 761 14.17 12.18 32.50
C PRO A 761 15.21 13.29 32.69
N ARG A 762 15.57 13.96 31.60
CA ARG A 762 16.58 15.05 31.60
C ARG A 762 15.95 16.43 31.42
N GLY A 763 14.90 16.53 30.61
CA GLY A 763 14.16 17.77 30.36
C GLY A 763 13.49 17.77 28.99
N ILE A 764 12.95 18.92 28.61
CA ILE A 764 12.24 19.11 27.34
C ILE A 764 13.12 19.87 26.35
N VAL A 765 13.20 19.39 25.11
CA VAL A 765 13.83 20.08 23.98
C VAL A 765 12.85 20.09 22.82
N GLN A 766 12.48 21.28 22.34
CA GLN A 766 11.57 21.45 21.19
C GLN A 766 10.24 20.68 21.31
N GLY A 767 9.65 20.66 22.51
CA GLY A 767 8.40 19.92 22.75
C GLY A 767 8.58 18.41 22.92
N TYR A 768 9.81 17.88 22.91
CA TYR A 768 10.09 16.47 23.16
C TYR A 768 10.68 16.24 24.56
N SER A 769 10.20 15.20 25.23
CA SER A 769 10.76 14.69 26.48
C SER A 769 12.06 13.94 26.20
N ILE A 770 13.18 14.49 26.67
CA ILE A 770 14.51 13.90 26.49
C ILE A 770 14.92 13.20 27.77
N TRP A 771 15.32 11.94 27.64
CA TRP A 771 15.85 11.12 28.71
C TRP A 771 17.32 10.78 28.41
N VAL A 772 18.10 10.59 29.46
CA VAL A 772 19.55 10.30 29.38
C VAL A 772 19.88 9.02 30.12
N ALA A 773 20.83 8.24 29.59
CA ALA A 773 21.29 7.02 30.23
C ALA A 773 21.82 7.32 31.64
N LYS A 774 21.46 6.47 32.62
CA LYS A 774 21.85 6.60 34.03
C LYS A 774 23.38 6.65 34.20
N SER A 775 24.10 5.91 33.36
CA SER A 775 25.57 5.89 33.31
C SER A 775 26.20 7.19 32.83
N SER A 776 25.45 8.03 32.12
CA SER A 776 25.92 9.26 31.46
C SER A 776 25.40 10.53 32.15
N VAL A 777 24.83 10.40 33.36
CA VAL A 777 24.27 11.53 34.12
C VAL A 777 25.40 12.38 34.69
N GLU A 778 25.76 13.47 34.00
CA GLU A 778 26.52 14.58 34.59
C GLU A 778 25.62 15.74 35.06
N LYS A 779 26.15 16.55 36.01
CA LYS A 779 25.44 17.48 36.92
C LYS A 779 24.39 18.40 36.26
N LYS A 780 23.30 18.64 37.01
CA LYS A 780 22.18 19.60 36.84
C LYS A 780 21.93 20.16 35.43
N SER A 781 20.82 19.71 34.83
CA SER A 781 20.26 20.23 33.58
C SER A 781 19.76 21.66 33.72
N LYS A 782 20.04 22.53 32.74
CA LYS A 782 19.34 23.81 32.56
C LYS A 782 18.05 23.67 31.72
N LEU A 783 17.72 22.46 31.25
CA LEU A 783 16.52 22.24 30.43
C LEU A 783 15.25 22.35 31.26
N PRO A 784 14.12 22.78 30.66
CA PRO A 784 12.81 22.72 31.31
C PRO A 784 12.49 21.31 31.78
N LYS A 785 11.98 21.16 33.00
CA LYS A 785 11.63 19.86 33.57
C LYS A 785 10.38 19.31 32.87
N ASP A 786 10.40 18.04 32.51
CA ASP A 786 9.18 17.33 32.08
C ASP A 786 8.35 16.95 33.31
N THR A 787 7.22 17.63 33.50
CA THR A 787 6.30 17.37 34.60
C THR A 787 5.29 16.26 34.30
N LEU A 788 5.14 15.84 33.04
CA LEU A 788 4.20 14.77 32.67
C LEU A 788 4.70 13.40 33.11
N VAL A 789 6.03 13.20 33.13
CA VAL A 789 6.63 11.93 33.54
C VAL A 789 6.46 11.66 35.03
N ASP A 790 6.47 12.71 35.86
CA ASP A 790 6.25 12.62 37.31
C ASP A 790 4.76 12.55 37.68
N ALA A 791 3.86 12.78 36.72
CA ALA A 791 2.43 12.75 36.94
C ALA A 791 1.88 11.32 36.84
N PRO A 792 0.94 10.92 37.73
CA PRO A 792 0.26 9.64 37.64
C PRO A 792 -0.38 9.44 36.26
N GLN A 793 -0.07 8.31 35.61
CA GLN A 793 -0.62 7.97 34.29
C GLN A 793 -1.72 6.92 34.43
N ASN A 794 -2.66 6.95 33.47
CA ASN A 794 -3.73 5.96 33.38
C ASN A 794 -3.56 5.15 32.09
N TYR A 795 -3.37 3.84 32.23
CA TYR A 795 -3.19 2.92 31.12
C TYR A 795 -4.42 2.03 30.93
N ASP A 796 -5.02 2.08 29.74
CA ASP A 796 -6.23 1.33 29.43
C ASP A 796 -5.91 0.12 28.55
N TYR A 797 -5.96 -1.06 29.18
CA TYR A 797 -5.74 -2.37 28.59
C TYR A 797 -6.99 -2.92 27.89
N GLY A 798 -8.20 -2.38 28.11
CA GLY A 798 -9.42 -2.98 27.57
C GLY A 798 -9.50 -4.48 27.92
N TYR A 799 -9.63 -5.35 26.91
CA TYR A 799 -9.63 -6.81 27.09
C TYR A 799 -8.23 -7.45 27.03
N MET A 800 -7.16 -6.68 26.77
CA MET A 800 -5.80 -7.24 26.60
C MET A 800 -5.32 -7.97 27.85
N ALA A 801 -5.65 -7.45 29.05
CA ALA A 801 -5.20 -8.07 30.30
C ALA A 801 -5.61 -9.55 30.39
N GLY A 802 -6.86 -9.85 30.04
CA GLY A 802 -7.36 -11.23 30.01
C GLY A 802 -6.72 -12.05 28.89
N LEU A 803 -6.59 -11.48 27.69
CA LEU A 803 -5.97 -12.18 26.55
C LEU A 803 -4.49 -12.53 26.80
N ILE A 804 -3.74 -11.66 27.48
CA ILE A 804 -2.35 -11.91 27.92
C ILE A 804 -2.35 -13.04 28.96
N GLY A 805 -3.29 -12.99 29.92
CA GLY A 805 -3.53 -14.08 30.87
C GLY A 805 -3.69 -15.44 30.20
N THR A 806 -4.60 -15.52 29.23
CA THR A 806 -4.90 -16.74 28.48
C THR A 806 -3.71 -17.18 27.61
N TYR A 807 -2.98 -16.25 27.02
CA TYR A 807 -1.76 -16.57 26.26
C TYR A 807 -0.74 -17.34 27.10
N TYR A 808 -0.40 -16.82 28.29
CA TYR A 808 0.56 -17.46 29.20
C TYR A 808 0.00 -18.69 29.93
N SER A 809 -1.31 -18.90 29.93
CA SER A 809 -1.90 -20.18 30.35
C SER A 809 -1.69 -21.27 29.30
N LEU A 810 -1.79 -20.91 28.02
CA LEU A 810 -1.59 -21.84 26.90
C LEU A 810 -0.10 -22.04 26.57
N HIS A 811 0.73 -21.04 26.87
CA HIS A 811 2.17 -21.06 26.62
C HIS A 811 2.91 -20.73 27.92
N PRO A 812 3.02 -21.70 28.84
CA PRO A 812 3.84 -21.53 30.03
C PRO A 812 5.25 -21.07 29.64
N ALA A 813 5.74 -20.06 30.35
CA ALA A 813 7.00 -19.42 30.05
C ALA A 813 7.96 -19.62 31.21
N ASP A 814 9.03 -20.38 30.99
CA ASP A 814 10.04 -20.68 32.02
C ASP A 814 10.78 -19.42 32.50
N TYR A 815 10.73 -18.33 31.73
CA TYR A 815 11.30 -17.03 32.08
C TYR A 815 10.42 -16.19 33.03
N LEU A 816 9.18 -16.64 33.33
CA LEU A 816 8.29 -16.01 34.30
C LEU A 816 8.37 -16.75 35.64
N THR A 817 8.81 -16.04 36.67
CA THR A 817 8.88 -16.58 38.04
C THR A 817 7.79 -15.95 38.91
N SER A 818 7.01 -16.78 39.60
CA SER A 818 5.85 -16.33 40.37
C SER A 818 6.16 -16.16 41.85
N SER A 819 5.59 -15.14 42.46
CA SER A 819 5.49 -14.95 43.91
C SER A 819 4.05 -14.65 44.29
N ASP A 820 3.48 -15.41 45.22
CA ASP A 820 2.12 -15.16 45.71
C ASP A 820 2.09 -13.88 46.55
N LEU A 821 1.07 -13.05 46.35
CA LEU A 821 0.88 -11.81 47.11
C LEU A 821 -0.22 -12.00 48.15
N LYS A 822 -0.06 -11.34 49.30
CA LYS A 822 -1.14 -11.25 50.31
C LYS A 822 -2.14 -10.20 49.88
N SER A 823 -3.42 -10.57 49.88
CA SER A 823 -4.52 -9.67 49.58
C SER A 823 -5.51 -9.61 50.74
N ASP A 824 -5.95 -8.41 51.09
CA ASP A 824 -6.97 -8.14 52.11
C ASP A 824 -8.20 -7.54 51.42
N GLU A 825 -9.38 -8.12 51.64
CA GLU A 825 -10.64 -7.53 51.17
C GLU A 825 -10.93 -6.24 51.98
N LEU A 826 -11.09 -5.11 51.28
CA LEU A 826 -11.45 -3.84 51.90
C LEU A 826 -12.97 -3.71 52.00
N ASP A 827 -13.66 -4.03 50.90
CA ASP A 827 -15.11 -4.16 50.78
C ASP A 827 -15.44 -5.10 49.60
N ASP A 828 -16.72 -5.38 49.37
CA ASP A 828 -17.18 -6.26 48.28
C ASP A 828 -16.72 -5.81 46.87
N ARG A 829 -16.21 -4.58 46.73
CA ARG A 829 -15.85 -3.92 45.47
C ARG A 829 -14.40 -3.50 45.40
N SER A 830 -13.59 -3.84 46.40
CA SER A 830 -12.19 -3.48 46.45
C SER A 830 -11.33 -4.44 47.26
N THR A 831 -10.17 -4.77 46.69
CA THR A 831 -9.17 -5.64 47.31
C THR A 831 -7.84 -4.90 47.39
N ARG A 832 -7.25 -4.88 48.58
CA ARG A 832 -5.93 -4.32 48.86
C ARG A 832 -4.87 -5.39 48.72
N ILE A 833 -3.76 -5.06 48.09
CA ILE A 833 -2.58 -5.93 47.97
C ILE A 833 -1.38 -5.14 48.51
N ILE A 834 -0.73 -5.68 49.53
CA ILE A 834 0.44 -5.05 50.16
C ILE A 834 1.69 -5.67 49.53
N LEU A 835 2.61 -4.81 49.10
CA LEU A 835 3.90 -5.23 48.55
C LEU A 835 4.99 -5.06 49.61
N ASP A 836 5.91 -6.02 49.67
CA ASP A 836 7.15 -5.84 50.41
C ASP A 836 8.21 -5.05 49.60
N GLU A 837 9.29 -4.66 50.27
CA GLU A 837 10.39 -3.90 49.64
C GLU A 837 11.05 -4.68 48.49
N GLN A 838 11.12 -6.02 48.58
CA GLN A 838 11.72 -6.82 47.52
C GLN A 838 10.83 -6.84 46.27
N GLN A 839 9.53 -7.05 46.45
CA GLN A 839 8.51 -7.09 45.39
C GLN A 839 8.36 -5.75 44.69
N SER A 840 8.36 -4.64 45.43
CA SER A 840 8.25 -3.28 44.88
C SER A 840 9.49 -2.87 44.07
N ASN A 841 10.65 -3.45 44.36
CA ASN A 841 11.90 -3.20 43.64
C ASN A 841 12.15 -4.14 42.44
N HIS A 842 11.28 -5.11 42.19
CA HIS A 842 11.42 -5.97 41.02
C HIS A 842 11.25 -5.18 39.72
N SER A 843 12.23 -5.27 38.82
CA SER A 843 12.08 -4.86 37.42
C SER A 843 11.24 -5.88 36.67
N SER A 844 10.49 -5.45 35.65
CA SER A 844 9.85 -6.34 34.68
C SER A 844 8.83 -7.29 35.28
N VAL A 845 7.77 -6.74 35.90
CA VAL A 845 6.76 -7.49 36.63
C VAL A 845 5.36 -7.41 36.01
N TYR A 846 4.70 -8.56 35.97
CA TYR A 846 3.26 -8.66 35.79
C TYR A 846 2.55 -8.80 37.13
N LEU A 847 1.42 -8.12 37.28
CA LEU A 847 0.38 -8.47 38.24
C LEU A 847 -0.56 -9.48 37.60
N GLU A 848 -0.64 -10.67 38.20
CA GLU A 848 -1.61 -11.70 37.88
C GLU A 848 -2.80 -11.60 38.83
N LEU A 849 -4.00 -11.46 38.26
CA LEU A 849 -5.27 -11.52 38.96
C LEU A 849 -6.05 -12.73 38.45
N ASN A 850 -6.35 -13.68 39.33
CA ASN A 850 -7.22 -14.81 39.04
C ASN A 850 -8.56 -14.63 39.76
N PHE A 851 -9.64 -14.50 39.00
CA PHE A 851 -10.99 -14.32 39.54
C PHE A 851 -11.67 -15.66 39.75
N GLN A 852 -12.44 -15.82 40.83
CA GLN A 852 -13.22 -17.04 41.03
C GLN A 852 -14.26 -17.21 39.90
N ASN A 853 -14.95 -16.12 39.54
CA ASN A 853 -15.84 -16.03 38.39
C ASN A 853 -15.75 -14.62 37.79
N ALA A 854 -15.12 -14.48 36.63
CA ALA A 854 -15.12 -13.22 35.91
C ALA A 854 -16.51 -12.93 35.34
N SER A 855 -17.12 -11.79 35.67
CA SER A 855 -18.40 -11.39 35.06
C SER A 855 -18.18 -10.76 33.68
N ASN A 856 -19.22 -10.71 32.85
CA ASN A 856 -19.09 -10.19 31.49
C ASN A 856 -19.13 -8.65 31.49
N GLU A 857 -18.16 -8.02 30.84
CA GLU A 857 -18.02 -6.55 30.69
C GLU A 857 -17.85 -5.76 31.99
N GLN A 858 -17.41 -6.38 33.08
CA GLN A 858 -17.09 -5.66 34.31
C GLN A 858 -15.78 -4.89 34.17
N HIS A 859 -15.81 -3.65 34.64
CA HIS A 859 -14.69 -2.71 34.56
C HIS A 859 -13.87 -2.72 35.85
N PHE A 860 -12.56 -2.92 35.70
CA PHE A 860 -11.62 -2.91 36.82
C PHE A 860 -10.65 -1.73 36.70
N ARG A 861 -10.34 -1.14 37.86
CA ARG A 861 -9.29 -0.14 38.02
C ARG A 861 -8.28 -0.61 39.04
N ILE A 862 -7.02 -0.67 38.66
CA ILE A 862 -5.89 -0.99 39.53
C ILE A 862 -5.16 0.31 39.85
N GLU A 863 -5.18 0.75 41.10
CA GLU A 863 -4.44 1.93 41.55
C GLU A 863 -3.15 1.51 42.26
N MET A 864 -2.04 2.12 41.90
CA MET A 864 -0.76 1.95 42.59
C MET A 864 -0.55 3.12 43.55
N LYS A 865 -0.15 2.82 44.78
CA LYS A 865 0.16 3.82 45.80
C LYS A 865 1.60 3.67 46.28
N ASP A 866 2.27 4.80 46.47
CA ASP A 866 3.56 4.84 47.13
C ASP A 866 3.42 4.76 48.66
N SER A 867 4.56 4.69 49.35
CA SER A 867 4.64 4.67 50.81
C SER A 867 3.98 5.88 51.50
N SER A 868 3.78 6.99 50.78
CA SER A 868 3.05 8.17 51.26
C SER A 868 1.53 8.11 51.02
N GLN A 869 1.03 6.96 50.54
CA GLN A 869 -0.37 6.74 50.15
C GLN A 869 -0.83 7.60 48.96
N GLN A 870 0.10 8.25 48.24
CA GLN A 870 -0.22 9.00 47.03
C GLN A 870 -0.44 8.02 45.89
N ASN A 871 -1.52 8.23 45.11
CA ASN A 871 -1.72 7.49 43.86
C ASN A 871 -0.63 7.91 42.85
N ILE A 872 0.14 6.92 42.38
CA ILE A 872 1.23 7.13 41.42
C ILE A 872 0.86 6.63 40.01
N GLY A 873 -0.30 6.02 39.81
CA GLY A 873 -0.75 5.57 38.49
C GLY A 873 -1.90 4.58 38.57
N SER A 874 -2.62 4.38 37.46
CA SER A 874 -3.64 3.33 37.41
C SER A 874 -3.74 2.59 36.08
N PHE A 875 -4.22 1.35 36.15
CA PHE A 875 -4.53 0.51 35.01
C PHE A 875 -6.03 0.26 34.94
N LEU A 876 -6.58 0.26 33.73
CA LEU A 876 -7.99 -0.01 33.46
C LEU A 876 -8.10 -1.23 32.55
N PHE A 877 -9.00 -2.15 32.86
CA PHE A 877 -9.30 -3.28 31.97
C PHE A 877 -10.75 -3.75 32.14
N LYS A 878 -11.19 -4.62 31.23
CA LYS A 878 -12.52 -5.22 31.23
C LYS A 878 -12.42 -6.75 31.27
N THR A 879 -13.35 -7.38 31.97
CA THR A 879 -13.49 -8.83 31.97
C THR A 879 -14.46 -9.32 30.89
N ARG A 880 -14.26 -10.57 30.44
CA ARG A 880 -15.18 -11.26 29.52
C ARG A 880 -15.14 -12.75 29.84
N THR A 881 -16.31 -13.37 30.00
CA THR A 881 -16.45 -14.76 30.49
C THR A 881 -15.79 -15.80 29.57
N ASP A 882 -15.73 -15.51 28.27
CA ASP A 882 -15.14 -16.34 27.22
C ASP A 882 -13.61 -16.19 27.06
N ILE A 883 -13.01 -15.14 27.63
CA ILE A 883 -11.55 -14.96 27.65
C ILE A 883 -10.92 -15.78 28.79
N GLY A 884 -11.64 -15.91 29.91
CA GLY A 884 -11.25 -16.68 31.09
C GLY A 884 -11.16 -15.84 32.37
N ASN A 885 -10.61 -16.45 33.42
CA ASN A 885 -10.53 -15.89 34.77
C ASN A 885 -9.16 -15.30 35.12
N ARG A 886 -8.13 -15.51 34.28
CA ARG A 886 -6.75 -15.06 34.52
C ARG A 886 -6.46 -13.78 33.74
N TYR A 887 -6.01 -12.74 34.44
CA TYR A 887 -5.72 -11.43 33.87
C TYR A 887 -4.30 -10.99 34.25
N LEU A 888 -3.53 -10.51 33.28
CA LEU A 888 -2.13 -10.09 33.45
C LEU A 888 -1.96 -8.63 33.05
N LEU A 889 -1.39 -7.83 33.95
CA LEU A 889 -1.09 -6.41 33.75
C LEU A 889 0.40 -6.17 34.00
N ARG A 890 1.10 -5.49 33.08
CA ARG A 890 2.55 -5.23 33.22
C ARG A 890 2.75 -3.95 34.04
N LEU A 891 2.93 -4.07 35.35
CA LEU A 891 3.01 -2.91 36.26
C LEU A 891 4.23 -2.03 35.95
N SER A 892 5.35 -2.67 35.64
CA SER A 892 6.64 -2.02 35.34
C SER A 892 6.67 -1.26 34.03
N ASN A 893 5.62 -1.28 33.20
CA ASN A 893 5.47 -0.32 32.09
C ASN A 893 5.19 1.11 32.58
N HIS A 894 4.87 1.29 33.86
CA HIS A 894 4.67 2.59 34.45
C HIS A 894 5.99 3.13 35.00
N TYR A 895 6.51 4.24 34.48
CA TYR A 895 7.78 4.81 34.95
C TYR A 895 7.85 5.04 36.46
N LEU A 896 6.74 5.47 37.08
CA LEU A 896 6.69 5.67 38.54
C LEU A 896 6.86 4.37 39.37
N TRP A 897 6.69 3.19 38.77
CA TRP A 897 7.09 1.91 39.38
C TRP A 897 8.61 1.85 39.66
N HIS A 898 9.42 2.45 38.76
CA HIS A 898 10.88 2.41 38.84
C HIS A 898 11.50 3.59 39.60
N SER A 899 10.72 4.64 39.85
CA SER A 899 11.22 5.88 40.48
C SER A 899 10.63 6.14 41.86
N ARG A 900 9.57 5.41 42.25
CA ARG A 900 8.95 5.48 43.57
C ARG A 900 8.75 4.07 44.12
N GLU A 901 8.84 3.94 45.43
CA GLU A 901 8.59 2.69 46.13
C GLU A 901 7.07 2.45 46.23
N VAL A 902 6.57 1.46 45.49
CA VAL A 902 5.15 1.09 45.49
C VAL A 902 4.86 0.19 46.68
N SER A 903 4.18 0.70 47.70
CA SER A 903 3.86 -0.09 48.90
C SER A 903 2.54 -0.85 48.78
N GLU A 904 1.64 -0.39 47.90
CA GLU A 904 0.26 -0.88 47.88
C GLU A 904 -0.36 -0.83 46.47
N ILE A 905 -1.13 -1.86 46.15
CA ILE A 905 -1.99 -1.92 44.97
C ILE A 905 -3.44 -2.11 45.42
N ILE A 906 -4.36 -1.33 44.84
CA ILE A 906 -5.79 -1.44 45.10
C ILE A 906 -6.51 -1.84 43.82
N VAL A 907 -7.15 -3.01 43.86
CA VAL A 907 -8.06 -3.50 42.81
C VAL A 907 -9.45 -2.98 43.12
N LYS A 908 -10.08 -2.23 42.20
CA LYS A 908 -11.45 -1.70 42.35
C LYS A 908 -12.32 -2.10 41.18
N SER A 909 -13.61 -2.28 41.44
CA SER A 909 -14.64 -2.46 40.41
C SER A 909 -15.96 -1.80 40.84
N GLU A 910 -16.83 -1.49 39.88
CA GLU A 910 -18.18 -0.98 40.17
C GLU A 910 -19.13 -2.07 40.70
N GLN A 911 -18.85 -3.32 40.36
CA GLN A 911 -19.60 -4.51 40.77
C GLN A 911 -18.79 -5.36 41.76
N ASN A 912 -19.48 -6.21 42.52
CA ASN A 912 -18.84 -7.11 43.48
C ASN A 912 -17.95 -8.14 42.76
N PHE A 913 -16.82 -8.51 43.36
CA PHE A 913 -15.93 -9.54 42.82
C PHE A 913 -15.17 -10.29 43.91
N THR A 914 -14.64 -11.45 43.57
CA THR A 914 -13.78 -12.26 44.46
C THR A 914 -12.55 -12.71 43.69
N LEU A 915 -11.38 -12.42 44.25
CA LEU A 915 -10.09 -12.89 43.74
C LEU A 915 -9.77 -14.25 44.36
N GLU A 916 -9.57 -15.26 43.53
CA GLU A 916 -9.10 -16.57 43.96
C GLU A 916 -7.60 -16.51 44.29
N GLN A 917 -6.84 -15.78 43.48
CA GLN A 917 -5.40 -15.66 43.66
C GLN A 917 -4.86 -14.36 43.07
N VAL A 918 -3.84 -13.82 43.72
CA VAL A 918 -3.05 -12.68 43.25
C VAL A 918 -1.57 -13.07 43.28
N ARG A 919 -0.88 -12.90 42.15
CA ARG A 919 0.57 -13.15 42.07
C ARG A 919 1.31 -11.98 41.41
N LEU A 920 2.57 -11.83 41.77
CA LEU A 920 3.54 -11.06 41.00
C LEU A 920 4.38 -12.03 40.18
N LEU A 921 4.39 -11.87 38.85
CA LEU A 921 5.23 -12.65 37.95
C LEU A 921 6.40 -11.79 37.46
N LYS A 922 7.63 -12.17 37.80
CA LYS A 922 8.85 -11.51 37.35
C LYS A 922 9.33 -12.11 36.03
N ASP A 923 9.62 -11.26 35.05
CA ASP A 923 10.07 -11.63 33.71
C ASP A 923 11.57 -11.38 33.53
N SER A 924 12.31 -12.49 33.43
CA SER A 924 13.78 -12.50 33.39
C SER A 924 14.39 -12.15 32.04
N ARG A 925 13.59 -12.01 30.96
CA ARG A 925 14.11 -11.88 29.58
C ARG A 925 15.01 -10.66 29.33
N ILE A 926 14.94 -9.64 30.17
CA ILE A 926 15.75 -8.41 30.04
C ILE A 926 16.73 -8.17 31.20
N GLU A 927 16.84 -9.10 32.17
CA GLU A 927 17.70 -8.96 33.35
C GLU A 927 19.21 -9.07 33.03
N ASP A 928 19.61 -9.94 32.10
CA ASP A 928 21.03 -10.13 31.76
C ASP A 928 21.65 -8.91 31.04
N LYS A 929 20.82 -7.97 30.58
CA LYS A 929 21.26 -6.76 29.85
C LYS A 929 21.47 -5.55 30.74
N THR A 930 20.90 -5.54 31.95
CA THR A 930 21.11 -4.44 32.91
C THR A 930 22.45 -4.59 33.66
N THR A 931 23.02 -5.80 33.66
CA THR A 931 24.27 -6.14 34.35
C THR A 931 25.52 -6.06 33.47
N THR A 932 25.40 -6.00 32.14
CA THR A 932 26.52 -6.01 31.18
C THR A 932 27.04 -4.61 30.81
N SER A 933 27.18 -3.71 31.79
CA SER A 933 27.92 -2.43 31.62
C SER A 933 29.45 -2.58 31.65
N HIS A 934 29.96 -3.81 31.77
CA HIS A 934 31.39 -4.14 31.75
C HIS A 934 31.69 -5.32 30.80
N ARG A 935 31.68 -5.08 29.49
CA ARG A 935 32.47 -5.85 28.53
C ARG A 935 32.95 -4.97 27.39
#